data_AF-H8ZEE9-F1
#
_entry.id   AF-H8ZEE9-F1
#
_cell.length_a   1.000
_cell.length_b   1.000
_cell.length_c   1.000
_cell.angle_alpha   90.00
_cell.angle_beta   90.00
_cell.angle_gamma   90.00
#
_symmetry.space_group_name_H-M   'P 1'
#
loop_
_entity.id
_entity.type
_entity.pdbx_description
1 polymer ?
#
loop_
_entity_poly.entity_id
_entity_poly.type
_entity_poly.pdbx_seq_one_letter_code
_entity_poly.pdbx_strand_id
1 'polypeptide(L)'
;MHLQYLICFMMIGTVFARLGVKHLQEAQEMQVSNEEGDQFIINPEGPFNLLRGYIYHKSGYIHNKRQFSPEISINYNISGKKSLFRNLYDYNYTRLHHSDKVYYNENGPYPKQEKDTEQEKLKKYIIDYHSKLVEMFSLNDTHVTIEAGRYDSLTKFLRYPPVKAWSNHILAALLLLSEGIDVPLECVQEMPQQHFLVLKKRNSDENYFSIQISVPGYSSSSPRYNPHVPQIEAKNIIEFFIKHRGCPFLKKSGVFSDPATFEEFKNGYFLNSTRFLIQTYIFEFIDNPADLKEFITAGYSLLQDYMQNDAAGKKKKKRMMNIFSRYFIPAQNLGSSLEYFHIAETLKELKDSKKILPFYSEEEIPVYCRIPCYKQKKGIFTTDYAEYFANCSETALLNLFCCLLYNPMIKQYTTQHITNPSADLVEFFSIYSTPAESSSMEMHMAWCKVVSDRKRKSIKYRSKTYEIASGIINMLHIITDLTGIYEERSEVLESLYERVFKREQLEGPLLKEILDHTESIFKEIAWNKSTRVEMNGVHRVYRSDGNLDIVGNVTIFAQHDSMESIAAIRISTGHSFLSISPPPYEFSEDENSLLCSLQRKALEKDSFLGYAFAQYIRRLRPRCEDGKDELAFPCIQNEILEVIRNNYENMNRLLLLNKISILGVARDMVEGCMILTSRAELTPHHPIIRFTSNIIGCMNLRKSCIQAFLLPSLIYSNNAHLFRRISLPFERWREIILDPKEHINTFERIIHANNPEFLASAIRLYTQIEKKRALSAQNPLIEKSLNKRIFKCLFKNDTVEYAQMLSDWINSYYQVNKKEVHALVNYIWMIYACEEKSEQPELIISLAAMINKSIYLHVFRCLDISDPAKIVRVLTSLQDSFKEKNLPVCNILEETVQYIASLSA
;
A
#
# COMPACT_ATOMS: atom_id res chain seq x y z
N MET A 1 10.27 46.42 26.35
CA MET A 1 11.12 45.31 26.82
C MET A 1 10.31 44.08 27.22
N HIS A 2 9.27 44.16 28.07
CA HIS A 2 8.49 42.97 28.45
C HIS A 2 7.57 42.37 27.36
N LEU A 3 7.21 43.13 26.32
CA LEU A 3 6.39 42.63 25.19
C LEU A 3 7.16 41.68 24.25
N GLN A 4 8.49 41.85 24.16
CA GLN A 4 9.36 41.02 23.32
C GLN A 4 9.64 39.65 23.97
N TYR A 5 9.67 39.60 25.31
CA TYR A 5 9.70 38.35 26.06
C TYR A 5 8.36 37.60 26.01
N LEU A 6 7.21 38.31 25.93
CA LEU A 6 5.90 37.69 25.79
C LEU A 6 5.69 37.04 24.40
N ILE A 7 6.20 37.65 23.33
CA ILE A 7 6.16 37.08 21.98
C ILE A 7 7.09 35.87 21.86
N CYS A 8 8.23 35.86 22.55
CA CYS A 8 9.10 34.67 22.61
C CYS A 8 8.50 33.54 23.49
N PHE A 9 7.70 33.85 24.52
CA PHE A 9 7.00 32.85 25.34
C PHE A 9 5.74 32.28 24.67
N MET A 10 5.06 33.02 23.78
CA MET A 10 3.93 32.47 22.99
C MET A 10 4.38 31.63 21.77
N MET A 11 5.68 31.54 21.51
CA MET A 11 6.25 30.48 20.65
C MET A 11 6.58 29.19 21.43
N ILE A 12 6.21 29.09 22.71
CA ILE A 12 6.29 27.84 23.47
C ILE A 12 5.14 26.93 23.05
N GLY A 13 5.53 25.87 22.35
CA GLY A 13 5.11 24.53 22.74
C GLY A 13 3.76 24.10 22.21
N THR A 14 3.68 23.89 20.90
CA THR A 14 3.27 22.57 20.41
C THR A 14 3.71 22.44 18.96
N VAL A 15 4.71 21.58 18.80
CA VAL A 15 5.08 20.96 17.54
C VAL A 15 3.88 20.17 17.06
N PHE A 16 3.27 20.57 15.95
CA PHE A 16 2.17 19.81 15.40
C PHE A 16 2.66 18.81 14.37
N ALA A 17 1.78 17.90 14.03
CA ALA A 17 1.98 16.75 13.18
C ALA A 17 0.57 16.30 12.78
N ARG A 18 0.32 15.81 11.54
CA ARG A 18 -0.96 15.16 11.17
C ARG A 18 -1.55 14.43 12.38
N LEU A 19 -2.79 14.77 12.69
CA LEU A 19 -3.42 14.52 13.99
C LEU A 19 -3.23 13.07 14.48
N GLY A 20 -2.42 12.91 15.52
CA GLY A 20 -2.30 11.64 16.24
C GLY A 20 -3.49 11.40 17.17
N VAL A 21 -3.57 10.19 17.72
CA VAL A 21 -4.72 9.75 18.54
C VAL A 21 -5.04 10.73 19.69
N LYS A 22 -4.02 11.25 20.39
CA LYS A 22 -4.20 12.20 21.49
C LYS A 22 -4.83 13.53 21.05
N HIS A 23 -4.37 14.09 19.93
CA HIS A 23 -4.95 15.33 19.38
C HIS A 23 -6.42 15.13 18.97
N LEU A 24 -6.75 13.95 18.43
CA LEU A 24 -8.12 13.60 18.09
C LEU A 24 -8.99 13.42 19.34
N GLN A 25 -8.43 12.87 20.41
CA GLN A 25 -9.11 12.75 21.69
C GLN A 25 -9.41 14.12 22.31
N GLU A 26 -8.44 15.04 22.32
CA GLU A 26 -8.65 16.41 22.79
C GLU A 26 -9.78 17.12 22.02
N ALA A 27 -9.90 16.86 20.72
CA ALA A 27 -11.00 17.38 19.91
C ALA A 27 -12.35 16.71 20.21
N GLN A 28 -12.37 15.42 20.58
CA GLN A 28 -13.57 14.73 21.07
C GLN A 28 -14.08 15.32 22.40
N GLU A 29 -13.17 15.83 23.23
CA GLU A 29 -13.46 16.49 24.51
C GLU A 29 -13.91 17.96 24.36
N MET A 30 -13.74 18.55 23.17
CA MET A 30 -14.17 19.91 22.88
C MET A 30 -15.70 20.05 23.01
N GLN A 31 -16.12 21.08 23.75
CA GLN A 31 -17.53 21.43 23.90
C GLN A 31 -17.91 22.62 23.02
N VAL A 32 -19.11 22.56 22.45
CA VAL A 32 -19.79 23.66 21.76
C VAL A 32 -21.12 23.92 22.46
N SER A 33 -21.50 25.19 22.57
CA SER A 33 -22.73 25.59 23.25
C SER A 33 -23.76 26.12 22.28
N ASN A 34 -25.04 25.84 22.51
CA ASN A 34 -26.12 26.55 21.81
C ASN A 34 -26.46 27.87 22.51
N GLU A 35 -27.37 28.65 21.93
CA GLU A 35 -27.85 29.92 22.50
C GLU A 35 -28.56 29.74 23.86
N GLU A 36 -29.09 28.54 24.13
CA GLU A 36 -29.77 28.19 25.39
C GLU A 36 -28.78 27.76 26.50
N GLY A 37 -27.49 27.63 26.19
CA GLY A 37 -26.43 27.24 27.13
C GLY A 37 -26.18 25.73 27.24
N ASP A 38 -26.91 24.90 26.49
CA ASP A 38 -26.67 23.45 26.44
C ASP A 38 -25.30 23.17 25.83
N GLN A 39 -24.56 22.24 26.46
CA GLN A 39 -23.24 21.83 26.02
C GLN A 39 -23.30 20.54 25.21
N PHE A 40 -22.67 20.55 24.04
CA PHE A 40 -22.55 19.41 23.16
C PHE A 40 -21.08 19.09 22.87
N ILE A 41 -20.81 17.81 22.66
CA ILE A 41 -19.54 17.29 22.14
C ILE A 41 -19.78 16.65 20.78
N ILE A 42 -18.72 16.37 20.04
CA ILE A 42 -18.80 15.64 18.78
C ILE A 42 -19.42 14.26 19.03
N ASN A 43 -20.33 13.83 18.16
CA ASN A 43 -20.79 12.45 18.17
C ASN A 43 -19.62 11.54 17.75
N PRO A 44 -19.17 10.58 18.58
CA PRO A 44 -18.05 9.70 18.24
C PRO A 44 -18.31 8.87 16.98
N GLU A 45 -19.57 8.54 16.67
CA GLU A 45 -19.96 7.85 15.42
C GLU A 45 -20.23 8.81 14.26
N GLY A 46 -20.21 10.13 14.55
CA GLY A 46 -20.51 11.19 13.62
C GLY A 46 -19.36 11.50 12.65
N PRO A 47 -19.66 12.22 11.56
CA PRO A 47 -18.69 12.49 10.51
C PRO A 47 -17.66 13.58 10.86
N PHE A 48 -17.88 14.37 11.93
CA PHE A 48 -16.86 15.30 12.46
C PHE A 48 -15.80 14.60 13.32
N ASN A 49 -16.03 13.36 13.74
CA ASN A 49 -14.99 12.58 14.40
C ASN A 49 -13.97 12.09 13.36
N LEU A 50 -12.80 12.73 13.34
CA LEU A 50 -11.73 12.38 12.40
C LEU A 50 -11.04 11.05 12.69
N LEU A 51 -11.45 10.32 13.75
CA LEU A 51 -10.99 8.96 13.99
C LEU A 51 -11.34 8.01 12.82
N ARG A 52 -12.39 8.30 12.05
CA ARG A 52 -12.69 7.61 10.78
C ARG A 52 -11.55 7.79 9.77
N GLY A 53 -11.11 9.03 9.55
CA GLY A 53 -9.98 9.32 8.66
C GLY A 53 -8.68 8.68 9.15
N TYR A 54 -8.42 8.74 10.46
CA TYR A 54 -7.28 8.07 11.09
C TYR A 54 -7.26 6.57 10.81
N ILE A 55 -8.38 5.87 11.05
CA ILE A 55 -8.42 4.42 10.82
C ILE A 55 -8.34 4.08 9.33
N TYR A 56 -8.91 4.89 8.43
CA TYR A 56 -8.74 4.69 6.97
C TYR A 56 -7.28 4.81 6.53
N HIS A 57 -6.55 5.81 7.06
CA HIS A 57 -5.13 6.02 6.81
C HIS A 57 -4.30 4.85 7.32
N LYS A 58 -4.44 4.49 8.60
CA LYS A 58 -3.72 3.34 9.20
C LYS A 58 -4.08 2.01 8.52
N SER A 59 -5.28 1.92 7.95
CA SER A 59 -5.74 0.75 7.19
C SER A 59 -5.23 0.68 5.75
N GLY A 60 -4.68 1.77 5.21
CA GLY A 60 -4.27 1.85 3.80
C GLY A 60 -5.44 1.81 2.81
N TYR A 61 -6.68 2.10 3.22
CA TYR A 61 -7.85 1.97 2.34
C TYR A 61 -7.80 2.93 1.15
N ILE A 62 -7.43 4.19 1.38
CA ILE A 62 -7.29 5.17 0.29
C ILE A 62 -6.15 4.80 -0.64
N HIS A 63 -5.07 4.25 -0.09
CA HIS A 63 -3.94 3.76 -0.87
C HIS A 63 -4.36 2.62 -1.79
N ASN A 64 -5.06 1.61 -1.25
CA ASN A 64 -5.57 0.51 -2.04
C ASN A 64 -6.59 1.00 -3.10
N LYS A 65 -7.52 1.87 -2.69
CA LYS A 65 -8.55 2.43 -3.57
C LYS A 65 -7.95 3.22 -4.72
N ARG A 66 -6.95 4.07 -4.48
CA ARG A 66 -6.34 4.89 -5.52
C ARG A 66 -5.45 4.09 -6.47
N GLN A 67 -4.75 3.04 -6.00
CA GLN A 67 -3.80 2.30 -6.83
C GLN A 67 -4.42 1.09 -7.55
N PHE A 68 -5.33 0.36 -6.90
CA PHE A 68 -5.74 -0.97 -7.38
C PHE A 68 -7.18 -1.05 -7.87
N SER A 69 -8.01 -0.03 -7.64
CA SER A 69 -9.40 -0.04 -8.14
C SER A 69 -9.47 -0.38 -9.62
N PRO A 70 -10.32 -1.34 -10.01
CA PRO A 70 -10.49 -1.67 -11.41
C PRO A 70 -11.04 -0.48 -12.18
N GLU A 71 -11.63 0.56 -11.62
CA GLU A 71 -12.11 1.73 -12.38
C GLU A 71 -10.97 2.67 -12.83
N ILE A 72 -9.76 2.47 -12.32
CA ILE A 72 -8.57 3.26 -12.68
C ILE A 72 -7.70 2.46 -13.66
N SER A 73 -7.30 3.09 -14.75
CA SER A 73 -6.26 2.58 -15.63
C SER A 73 -4.97 3.31 -15.26
N ILE A 74 -4.11 2.65 -14.46
CA ILE A 74 -2.79 3.20 -14.15
C ILE A 74 -1.95 3.32 -15.43
N ASN A 75 -0.80 3.98 -15.48
CA ASN A 75 0.04 3.97 -16.70
C ASN A 75 1.37 3.26 -16.43
N TYR A 76 1.51 2.02 -16.94
CA TYR A 76 2.74 1.25 -16.90
C TYR A 76 2.96 0.46 -18.19
N ASN A 77 4.21 0.09 -18.44
CA ASN A 77 4.57 -0.84 -19.50
C ASN A 77 5.86 -1.59 -19.14
N ILE A 78 5.94 -2.87 -19.50
CA ILE A 78 7.19 -3.64 -19.48
C ILE A 78 7.44 -4.29 -20.83
N SER A 79 8.68 -4.15 -21.31
CA SER A 79 9.15 -4.84 -22.51
C SER A 79 10.55 -5.42 -22.30
N GLY A 80 10.84 -6.54 -22.94
CA GLY A 80 12.18 -7.15 -22.95
C GLY A 80 12.87 -6.96 -24.30
N LYS A 81 14.16 -6.59 -24.29
CA LYS A 81 15.03 -6.61 -25.47
C LYS A 81 16.26 -7.45 -25.17
N LYS A 82 16.73 -8.22 -26.15
CA LYS A 82 17.98 -8.99 -26.01
C LYS A 82 19.13 -7.99 -25.88
N SER A 83 19.94 -8.12 -24.83
CA SER A 83 21.08 -7.23 -24.64
C SER A 83 22.12 -7.45 -25.75
N LEU A 84 22.70 -6.37 -26.28
CA LEU A 84 23.76 -6.43 -27.28
C LEU A 84 25.11 -6.87 -26.68
N PHE A 85 25.26 -6.76 -25.36
CA PHE A 85 26.55 -6.91 -24.65
C PHE A 85 26.58 -8.07 -23.66
N ARG A 86 25.44 -8.74 -23.41
CA ARG A 86 25.32 -9.88 -22.49
C ARG A 86 24.37 -10.92 -23.07
N ASN A 87 24.55 -12.20 -22.74
CA ASN A 87 23.54 -13.24 -22.99
C ASN A 87 22.30 -13.10 -22.08
N LEU A 88 21.97 -11.87 -21.68
CA LEU A 88 20.88 -11.51 -20.77
C LEU A 88 19.90 -10.57 -21.49
N TYR A 89 18.66 -10.56 -21.04
CA TYR A 89 17.64 -9.62 -21.50
C TYR A 89 17.66 -8.35 -20.65
N ASP A 90 17.65 -7.19 -21.30
CA ASP A 90 17.42 -5.91 -20.66
C ASP A 90 15.90 -5.64 -20.65
N TYR A 91 15.32 -5.51 -19.46
CA TYR A 91 13.91 -5.19 -19.29
C TYR A 91 13.73 -3.69 -19.09
N ASN A 92 12.94 -3.08 -19.98
CA ASN A 92 12.52 -1.70 -19.82
C ASN A 92 11.13 -1.68 -19.18
N TYR A 93 11.10 -1.30 -17.91
CA TYR A 93 9.88 -1.08 -17.13
C TYR A 93 9.67 0.42 -16.91
N THR A 94 8.46 0.89 -17.19
CA THR A 94 8.06 2.28 -17.01
C THR A 94 6.75 2.35 -16.25
N ARG A 95 6.63 3.32 -15.34
CA ARG A 95 5.43 3.64 -14.58
C ARG A 95 5.29 5.16 -14.50
N LEU A 96 4.24 5.71 -15.10
CA LEU A 96 3.98 7.15 -15.16
C LEU A 96 2.79 7.51 -14.26
N HIS A 97 3.04 7.74 -12.97
CA HIS A 97 2.01 7.98 -11.95
C HIS A 97 1.04 9.12 -12.31
N HIS A 98 1.56 10.22 -12.85
CA HIS A 98 0.77 11.39 -13.27
C HIS A 98 -0.12 11.14 -14.51
N SER A 99 0.03 9.99 -15.17
CA SER A 99 -0.72 9.65 -16.39
C SER A 99 -1.82 8.61 -16.14
N ASP A 100 -2.10 8.30 -14.88
CA ASP A 100 -3.25 7.47 -14.50
C ASP A 100 -4.54 8.16 -14.93
N LYS A 101 -5.49 7.37 -15.44
CA LYS A 101 -6.78 7.87 -15.91
C LYS A 101 -7.90 7.00 -15.39
N VAL A 102 -9.09 7.59 -15.26
CA VAL A 102 -10.31 6.81 -15.12
C VAL A 102 -10.49 5.99 -16.39
N TYR A 103 -10.83 4.74 -16.21
CA TYR A 103 -11.22 3.93 -17.33
C TYR A 103 -12.68 4.17 -17.66
N TYR A 104 -12.89 4.40 -18.95
CA TYR A 104 -14.20 4.48 -19.56
C TYR A 104 -14.21 3.55 -20.75
N ASN A 105 -15.21 2.68 -20.84
CA ASN A 105 -15.46 1.87 -22.02
C ASN A 105 -16.74 2.36 -22.68
N GLU A 106 -16.61 3.03 -23.82
CA GLU A 106 -17.75 3.40 -24.67
C GLU A 106 -18.55 2.16 -25.14
N ASN A 107 -17.89 0.99 -25.18
CA ASN A 107 -18.43 -0.30 -25.60
C ASN A 107 -18.52 -1.31 -24.43
N GLY A 108 -18.71 -0.84 -23.19
CA GLY A 108 -19.08 -1.74 -22.09
C GLY A 108 -20.38 -2.49 -22.42
N PRO A 109 -20.83 -3.50 -21.63
CA PRO A 109 -22.04 -4.27 -21.92
C PRO A 109 -23.34 -3.45 -21.82
N TYR A 110 -23.24 -2.12 -21.78
CA TYR A 110 -24.34 -1.22 -21.54
C TYR A 110 -24.58 -0.40 -22.80
N PRO A 111 -25.64 -0.71 -23.56
CA PRO A 111 -25.96 0.03 -24.77
C PRO A 111 -26.19 1.51 -24.45
N LYS A 112 -25.76 2.39 -25.36
CA LYS A 112 -26.27 3.77 -25.42
C LYS A 112 -27.78 3.70 -25.67
N GLN A 113 -28.57 3.74 -24.60
CA GLN A 113 -30.02 3.92 -24.68
C GLN A 113 -30.38 5.23 -24.00
N GLU A 114 -31.33 5.95 -24.57
CA GLU A 114 -31.74 7.30 -24.17
C GLU A 114 -32.65 7.31 -22.92
N LYS A 115 -32.34 6.58 -21.84
CA LYS A 115 -33.22 6.53 -20.66
C LYS A 115 -32.49 6.80 -19.35
N ASP A 116 -32.78 7.97 -18.76
CA ASP A 116 -32.37 8.50 -17.44
C ASP A 116 -32.75 7.60 -16.23
N THR A 117 -32.27 6.35 -16.23
CA THR A 117 -32.51 5.36 -15.17
C THR A 117 -31.53 5.54 -14.01
N GLU A 118 -31.93 5.12 -12.80
CA GLU A 118 -31.04 5.19 -11.61
C GLU A 118 -29.73 4.40 -11.79
N GLN A 119 -29.75 3.32 -12.58
CA GLN A 119 -28.54 2.55 -12.91
C GLN A 119 -27.55 3.34 -13.78
N GLU A 120 -28.03 4.16 -14.72
CA GLU A 120 -27.17 5.03 -15.53
C GLU A 120 -26.56 6.15 -14.71
N LYS A 121 -27.36 6.76 -13.82
CA LYS A 121 -26.87 7.77 -12.87
C LYS A 121 -25.79 7.19 -11.96
N LEU A 122 -25.96 5.96 -11.48
CA LEU A 122 -24.96 5.25 -10.69
C LEU A 122 -23.66 5.02 -11.49
N LYS A 123 -23.74 4.57 -12.74
CA LYS A 123 -22.56 4.38 -13.61
C LYS A 123 -21.80 5.69 -13.85
N LYS A 124 -22.52 6.77 -14.17
CA LYS A 124 -21.92 8.10 -14.35
C LYS A 124 -21.26 8.59 -13.06
N TYR A 125 -21.93 8.39 -11.92
CA TYR A 125 -21.35 8.71 -10.62
C TYR A 125 -20.07 7.94 -10.34
N ILE A 126 -20.00 6.63 -10.65
CA ILE A 126 -18.78 5.84 -10.43
C ILE A 126 -17.60 6.39 -11.26
N ILE A 127 -17.84 6.81 -12.50
CA ILE A 127 -16.81 7.43 -13.34
C ILE A 127 -16.36 8.77 -12.75
N ASP A 128 -17.34 9.64 -12.43
CA ASP A 128 -17.07 10.96 -11.84
C ASP A 128 -16.30 10.82 -10.51
N TYR A 129 -16.72 9.87 -9.65
CA TYR A 129 -16.10 9.55 -8.37
C TYR A 129 -14.62 9.17 -8.54
N HIS A 130 -14.31 8.24 -9.45
CA HIS A 130 -12.91 7.82 -9.65
C HIS A 130 -12.07 8.91 -10.30
N SER A 131 -12.67 9.82 -11.08
CA SER A 131 -11.97 11.02 -11.57
C SER A 131 -11.57 11.91 -10.40
N LYS A 132 -12.51 12.18 -9.50
CA LYS A 132 -12.26 13.02 -8.31
C LYS A 132 -11.33 12.35 -7.32
N LEU A 133 -11.37 11.03 -7.20
CA LEU A 133 -10.38 10.27 -6.44
C LEU A 133 -8.96 10.48 -6.99
N VAL A 134 -8.75 10.43 -8.31
CA VAL A 134 -7.43 10.63 -8.93
C VAL A 134 -6.93 12.07 -8.77
N GLU A 135 -7.84 13.05 -8.85
CA GLU A 135 -7.54 14.47 -8.65
C GLU A 135 -7.20 14.76 -7.17
N MET A 136 -8.09 14.39 -6.24
CA MET A 136 -7.93 14.64 -4.80
C MET A 136 -6.76 13.87 -4.17
N PHE A 137 -6.44 12.67 -4.67
CA PHE A 137 -5.40 11.80 -4.14
C PHE A 137 -4.38 11.46 -5.23
N SER A 138 -3.30 12.25 -5.26
CA SER A 138 -2.17 12.10 -6.18
C SER A 138 -1.22 10.98 -5.73
N LEU A 139 -0.43 10.50 -6.67
CA LEU A 139 0.63 9.51 -6.42
C LEU A 139 1.99 10.17 -6.59
N ASN A 140 2.81 10.10 -5.53
CA ASN A 140 4.22 10.48 -5.57
C ASN A 140 5.05 9.23 -5.27
N ASP A 141 5.67 8.68 -6.31
CA ASP A 141 6.33 7.37 -6.31
C ASP A 141 5.43 6.25 -5.79
N THR A 142 5.57 5.89 -4.51
CA THR A 142 4.81 4.80 -3.87
C THR A 142 3.68 5.26 -2.96
N HIS A 143 3.62 6.56 -2.63
CA HIS A 143 2.70 7.10 -1.62
C HIS A 143 1.50 7.80 -2.25
N VAL A 144 0.33 7.60 -1.65
CA VAL A 144 -0.88 8.39 -1.95
C VAL A 144 -0.87 9.62 -1.06
N THR A 145 -1.11 10.79 -1.65
CA THR A 145 -1.13 12.06 -0.92
C THR A 145 -2.08 13.05 -1.57
N ILE A 146 -2.57 13.99 -0.77
CA ILE A 146 -3.32 15.16 -1.24
C ILE A 146 -2.40 16.23 -1.86
N GLU A 147 -1.09 16.11 -1.70
CA GLU A 147 -0.11 17.01 -2.32
C GLU A 147 0.06 16.68 -3.80
N ALA A 148 -0.47 17.55 -4.66
CA ALA A 148 -0.35 17.42 -6.12
C ALA A 148 0.64 18.45 -6.68
N GLY A 149 1.48 18.02 -7.63
CA GLY A 149 2.30 18.94 -8.43
C GLY A 149 1.51 19.78 -9.44
N ARG A 150 0.18 19.61 -9.52
CA ARG A 150 -0.70 20.32 -10.45
C ARG A 150 -1.04 21.71 -9.92
N TYR A 151 -1.04 22.68 -10.84
CA TYR A 151 -1.14 24.10 -10.50
C TYR A 151 -2.54 24.57 -10.11
N ASP A 152 -3.56 23.75 -10.32
CA ASP A 152 -4.98 24.02 -10.09
C ASP A 152 -5.65 23.07 -9.07
N SER A 153 -4.83 22.28 -8.34
CA SER A 153 -5.29 21.29 -7.37
C SER A 153 -6.05 21.87 -6.17
N LEU A 154 -6.95 21.07 -5.58
CA LEU A 154 -7.76 21.49 -4.43
C LEU A 154 -6.89 21.89 -3.23
N THR A 155 -5.84 21.12 -2.90
CA THR A 155 -4.92 21.42 -1.78
C THR A 155 -4.24 22.77 -1.96
N LYS A 156 -3.78 23.06 -3.19
CA LYS A 156 -3.15 24.35 -3.50
C LYS A 156 -4.14 25.50 -3.35
N PHE A 157 -5.37 25.33 -3.84
CA PHE A 157 -6.43 26.31 -3.68
C PHE A 157 -6.74 26.57 -2.20
N LEU A 158 -6.95 25.51 -1.39
CA LEU A 158 -7.28 25.63 0.03
C LEU A 158 -6.15 26.20 0.89
N ARG A 159 -4.88 25.99 0.51
CA ARG A 159 -3.71 26.53 1.22
C ARG A 159 -3.30 27.93 0.78
N TYR A 160 -3.89 28.47 -0.29
CA TYR A 160 -3.61 29.83 -0.71
C TYR A 160 -4.09 30.81 0.38
N PRO A 161 -3.25 31.73 0.93
CA PRO A 161 -3.60 32.46 2.15
C PRO A 161 -4.97 33.17 2.16
N PRO A 162 -5.42 33.84 1.07
CA PRO A 162 -6.77 34.41 1.02
C PRO A 162 -7.92 33.39 1.12
N VAL A 163 -7.67 32.14 0.73
CA VAL A 163 -8.62 31.01 0.80
C VAL A 163 -8.45 30.24 2.11
N LYS A 164 -7.22 30.14 2.65
CA LYS A 164 -6.90 29.40 3.88
C LYS A 164 -7.76 29.86 5.06
N ALA A 165 -8.03 31.16 5.17
CA ALA A 165 -8.95 31.74 6.17
C ALA A 165 -10.37 31.13 6.14
N TRP A 166 -10.78 30.59 4.98
CA TRP A 166 -12.09 29.96 4.77
C TRP A 166 -12.02 28.45 4.52
N SER A 167 -10.82 27.86 4.52
CA SER A 167 -10.62 26.45 4.20
C SER A 167 -11.44 25.51 5.09
N ASN A 168 -11.48 25.78 6.40
CA ASN A 168 -12.27 25.04 7.38
C ASN A 168 -13.79 25.09 7.09
N HIS A 169 -14.31 26.25 6.65
CA HIS A 169 -15.71 26.39 6.22
C HIS A 169 -15.99 25.64 4.91
N ILE A 170 -15.08 25.71 3.94
CA ILE A 170 -15.21 24.99 2.67
C ILE A 170 -15.23 23.48 2.93
N LEU A 171 -14.30 22.95 3.73
CA LEU A 171 -14.23 21.54 4.08
C LEU A 171 -15.48 21.08 4.86
N ALA A 172 -15.96 21.88 5.81
CA ALA A 172 -17.19 21.59 6.54
C ALA A 172 -18.41 21.55 5.61
N ALA A 173 -18.54 22.51 4.69
CA ALA A 173 -19.61 22.51 3.69
C ALA A 173 -19.55 21.28 2.78
N LEU A 174 -18.37 20.89 2.30
CA LEU A 174 -18.19 19.67 1.49
C LEU A 174 -18.55 18.40 2.28
N LEU A 175 -18.20 18.33 3.56
CA LEU A 175 -18.58 17.21 4.43
C LEU A 175 -20.11 17.12 4.57
N LEU A 176 -20.78 18.24 4.85
CA LEU A 176 -22.24 18.29 4.98
C LEU A 176 -22.95 17.93 3.66
N LEU A 177 -22.44 18.41 2.51
CA LEU A 177 -22.92 18.02 1.18
C LEU A 177 -22.76 16.52 0.92
N SER A 178 -21.64 15.92 1.35
CA SER A 178 -21.40 14.47 1.24
C SER A 178 -22.39 13.65 2.06
N GLU A 179 -22.94 14.23 3.13
CA GLU A 179 -23.95 13.65 4.01
C GLU A 179 -25.38 13.87 3.51
N GLY A 180 -25.55 14.62 2.42
CA GLY A 180 -26.84 14.96 1.82
C GLY A 180 -27.55 16.16 2.45
N ILE A 181 -26.82 16.99 3.21
CA ILE A 181 -27.31 18.25 3.75
C ILE A 181 -27.11 19.34 2.70
N ASP A 182 -28.20 20.02 2.34
CA ASP A 182 -28.22 21.05 1.30
C ASP A 182 -27.72 22.38 1.87
N VAL A 183 -26.40 22.52 1.91
CA VAL A 183 -25.68 23.76 2.26
C VAL A 183 -25.64 24.67 1.01
N PRO A 184 -25.91 25.99 1.13
CA PRO A 184 -25.95 26.91 -0.01
C PRO A 184 -24.53 27.32 -0.47
N LEU A 185 -23.77 26.34 -0.95
CA LEU A 185 -22.45 26.50 -1.57
C LEU A 185 -22.59 26.45 -3.09
N GLU A 186 -22.05 27.43 -3.81
CA GLU A 186 -22.12 27.50 -5.26
C GLU A 186 -20.87 28.10 -5.91
N CYS A 187 -20.60 27.67 -7.15
CA CYS A 187 -19.58 28.25 -8.02
C CYS A 187 -20.26 29.21 -8.99
N VAL A 188 -20.09 30.51 -8.80
CA VAL A 188 -20.70 31.56 -9.64
C VAL A 188 -19.70 32.03 -10.68
N GLN A 189 -20.17 32.26 -11.91
CA GLN A 189 -19.39 32.91 -12.97
C GLN A 189 -19.89 34.34 -13.14
N GLU A 190 -19.06 35.32 -12.82
CA GLU A 190 -19.38 36.74 -13.05
C GLU A 190 -18.92 37.20 -14.45
N MET A 191 -17.74 36.74 -14.88
CA MET A 191 -17.18 37.01 -16.20
C MET A 191 -16.56 35.74 -16.80
N PRO A 192 -16.29 35.67 -18.12
CA PRO A 192 -15.78 34.46 -18.78
C PRO A 192 -14.57 33.78 -18.11
N GLN A 193 -13.72 34.55 -17.42
CA GLN A 193 -12.52 34.06 -16.72
C GLN A 193 -12.55 34.27 -15.20
N GLN A 194 -13.66 34.77 -14.64
CA GLN A 194 -13.78 35.03 -13.20
C GLN A 194 -14.88 34.15 -12.61
N HIS A 195 -14.42 33.15 -11.86
CA HIS A 195 -15.28 32.28 -11.07
C HIS A 195 -15.09 32.56 -9.60
N PHE A 196 -16.18 32.59 -8.85
CA PHE A 196 -16.20 32.77 -7.41
C PHE A 196 -16.83 31.55 -6.73
N LEU A 197 -16.28 31.17 -5.59
CA LEU A 197 -16.90 30.23 -4.67
C LEU A 197 -17.63 31.05 -3.61
N VAL A 198 -18.94 30.83 -3.50
CA VAL A 198 -19.81 31.57 -2.59
C VAL A 198 -20.49 30.60 -1.63
N LEU A 199 -20.39 30.89 -0.34
CA LEU A 199 -21.15 30.20 0.70
C LEU A 199 -22.10 31.20 1.36
N LYS A 200 -23.39 31.05 1.12
CA LYS A 200 -24.43 31.96 1.63
C LYS A 200 -24.87 31.56 3.04
N LYS A 201 -25.35 32.51 3.83
CA LYS A 201 -26.19 32.17 5.00
C LYS A 201 -27.60 31.83 4.50
N ARG A 202 -28.24 30.81 5.07
CA ARG A 202 -29.49 30.25 4.49
C ARG A 202 -30.67 31.24 4.49
N ASN A 203 -30.73 32.14 5.47
CA ASN A 203 -31.84 33.07 5.69
C ASN A 203 -31.37 34.54 5.72
N SER A 204 -30.27 34.85 5.04
CA SER A 204 -29.72 36.20 5.00
C SER A 204 -29.12 36.46 3.62
N ASP A 205 -29.12 37.73 3.19
CA ASP A 205 -28.38 38.17 2.01
C ASP A 205 -26.86 38.21 2.25
N GLU A 206 -26.43 37.93 3.49
CA GLU A 206 -25.02 37.82 3.85
C GLU A 206 -24.40 36.49 3.40
N ASN A 207 -23.16 36.58 2.98
CA ASN A 207 -22.31 35.43 2.72
C ASN A 207 -21.44 35.14 3.94
N TYR A 208 -21.16 33.86 4.19
CA TYR A 208 -19.97 33.49 4.97
C TYR A 208 -18.73 34.01 4.25
N PHE A 209 -18.62 33.72 2.96
CA PHE A 209 -17.55 34.23 2.11
C PHE A 209 -17.95 34.26 0.63
N SER A 210 -17.23 35.09 -0.13
CA SER A 210 -17.17 35.05 -1.58
C SER A 210 -15.70 35.22 -1.97
N ILE A 211 -15.11 34.18 -2.57
CA ILE A 211 -13.68 34.15 -2.89
C ILE A 211 -13.45 33.74 -4.34
N GLN A 212 -12.50 34.38 -5.01
CA GLN A 212 -12.16 34.06 -6.39
C GLN A 212 -11.47 32.69 -6.50
N ILE A 213 -11.87 31.87 -7.47
CA ILE A 213 -11.31 30.54 -7.74
C ILE A 213 -10.05 30.68 -8.62
N SER A 214 -9.07 31.43 -8.13
CA SER A 214 -7.78 31.64 -8.80
C SER A 214 -6.65 31.78 -7.79
N VAL A 215 -5.46 31.29 -8.15
CA VAL A 215 -4.24 31.42 -7.33
C VAL A 215 -3.11 31.97 -8.20
N PRO A 216 -2.29 32.92 -7.73
CA PRO A 216 -1.13 33.38 -8.46
C PRO A 216 -0.10 32.26 -8.69
N GLY A 217 0.52 32.25 -9.87
CA GLY A 217 1.64 31.36 -10.18
C GLY A 217 1.79 31.05 -11.65
N TYR A 218 2.47 29.95 -11.94
CA TYR A 218 2.70 29.45 -13.30
C TYR A 218 1.63 28.41 -13.68
N SER A 219 1.26 28.38 -14.95
CA SER A 219 0.35 27.38 -15.53
C SER A 219 1.09 26.50 -16.54
N SER A 220 0.50 25.36 -16.90
CA SER A 220 1.05 24.53 -17.98
C SER A 220 1.04 25.21 -19.36
N SER A 221 0.15 26.19 -19.54
CA SER A 221 -0.07 26.91 -20.80
C SER A 221 0.88 28.09 -21.02
N SER A 222 1.57 28.57 -19.99
CA SER A 222 2.48 29.71 -20.10
C SER A 222 3.61 29.62 -19.08
N PRO A 223 4.87 29.80 -19.51
CA PRO A 223 5.99 29.91 -18.59
C PRO A 223 6.04 31.27 -17.88
N ARG A 224 5.12 32.20 -18.20
CA ARG A 224 5.02 33.52 -17.54
C ARG A 224 4.15 33.41 -16.29
N TYR A 225 4.55 34.14 -15.26
CA TYR A 225 3.76 34.32 -14.06
C TYR A 225 2.39 34.91 -14.41
N ASN A 226 1.33 34.33 -13.85
CA ASN A 226 -0.03 34.82 -13.96
C ASN A 226 -0.60 35.05 -12.55
N PRO A 227 -1.07 36.27 -12.22
CA PRO A 227 -1.64 36.57 -10.91
C PRO A 227 -2.99 35.88 -10.64
N HIS A 228 -3.68 35.39 -11.68
CA HIS A 228 -5.02 34.79 -11.60
C HIS A 228 -5.08 33.45 -12.36
N VAL A 229 -4.27 32.46 -11.96
CA VAL A 229 -4.36 31.12 -12.57
C VAL A 229 -5.67 30.45 -12.15
N PRO A 230 -6.60 30.12 -13.07
CA PRO A 230 -7.86 29.49 -12.72
C PRO A 230 -7.64 28.13 -12.04
N GLN A 231 -8.38 27.83 -10.97
CA GLN A 231 -8.29 26.55 -10.25
C GLN A 231 -9.40 25.59 -10.72
N ILE A 232 -9.28 25.09 -11.95
CA ILE A 232 -10.32 24.29 -12.63
C ILE A 232 -10.54 22.94 -11.92
N GLU A 233 -9.48 22.22 -11.58
CA GLU A 233 -9.58 20.96 -10.81
C GLU A 233 -10.31 21.19 -9.46
N ALA A 234 -9.89 22.19 -8.68
CA ALA A 234 -10.55 22.53 -7.41
C ALA A 234 -12.05 22.83 -7.59
N LYS A 235 -12.40 23.64 -8.60
CA LYS A 235 -13.79 23.95 -8.96
C LYS A 235 -14.59 22.68 -9.27
N ASN A 236 -14.05 21.81 -10.14
CA ASN A 236 -14.72 20.59 -10.57
C ASN A 236 -14.94 19.61 -9.41
N ILE A 237 -14.03 19.55 -8.43
CA ILE A 237 -14.20 18.74 -7.21
C ILE A 237 -15.34 19.30 -6.37
N ILE A 238 -15.39 20.61 -6.13
CA ILE A 238 -16.46 21.24 -5.36
C ILE A 238 -17.83 21.02 -6.03
N GLU A 239 -17.92 21.23 -7.34
CA GLU A 239 -19.12 21.00 -8.13
C GLU A 239 -19.57 19.53 -8.10
N PHE A 240 -18.64 18.58 -8.01
CA PHE A 240 -18.97 17.16 -7.85
C PHE A 240 -19.75 16.88 -6.55
N PHE A 241 -19.29 17.42 -5.41
CA PHE A 241 -20.01 17.27 -4.14
C PHE A 241 -21.38 17.95 -4.18
N ILE A 242 -21.47 19.15 -4.76
CA ILE A 242 -22.74 19.86 -4.94
C ILE A 242 -23.70 19.03 -5.80
N LYS A 243 -23.25 18.55 -6.97
CA LYS A 243 -24.05 17.79 -7.93
C LYS A 243 -24.63 16.50 -7.34
N HIS A 244 -23.84 15.76 -6.57
CA HIS A 244 -24.22 14.42 -6.12
C HIS A 244 -24.87 14.35 -4.72
N ARG A 245 -24.96 15.46 -3.99
CA ARG A 245 -25.55 15.52 -2.63
C ARG A 245 -26.94 14.86 -2.49
N GLY A 246 -27.75 14.90 -3.55
CA GLY A 246 -29.13 14.40 -3.55
C GLY A 246 -29.30 12.95 -4.02
N CYS A 247 -28.24 12.28 -4.48
CA CYS A 247 -28.33 10.97 -5.12
C CYS A 247 -28.85 9.86 -4.17
N PRO A 248 -29.87 9.06 -4.56
CA PRO A 248 -30.44 8.02 -3.69
C PRO A 248 -29.43 6.98 -3.20
N PHE A 249 -28.50 6.56 -4.05
CA PHE A 249 -27.47 5.58 -3.70
C PHE A 249 -26.44 6.07 -2.65
N LEU A 250 -26.41 7.38 -2.37
CA LEU A 250 -25.58 7.98 -1.31
C LEU A 250 -26.36 8.26 -0.01
N LYS A 251 -27.69 8.17 -0.02
CA LYS A 251 -28.53 8.42 1.16
C LYS A 251 -28.50 7.23 2.11
N LYS A 252 -29.10 7.41 3.30
CA LYS A 252 -29.37 6.29 4.23
C LYS A 252 -30.14 5.19 3.47
N SER A 253 -29.73 3.93 3.63
CA SER A 253 -30.18 2.74 2.88
C SER A 253 -29.85 2.70 1.38
N GLY A 254 -29.02 3.63 0.88
CA GLY A 254 -28.44 3.52 -0.45
C GLY A 254 -27.28 2.53 -0.49
N VAL A 255 -26.92 2.01 -1.66
CA VAL A 255 -25.85 0.99 -1.80
C VAL A 255 -24.49 1.45 -1.25
N PHE A 256 -24.20 2.75 -1.23
CA PHE A 256 -22.97 3.31 -0.66
C PHE A 256 -23.19 3.98 0.71
N SER A 257 -24.26 3.64 1.44
CA SER A 257 -24.42 4.11 2.81
C SER A 257 -23.42 3.46 3.76
N ASP A 258 -23.31 4.02 4.97
CA ASP A 258 -22.57 3.36 6.04
C ASP A 258 -23.16 1.94 6.27
N PRO A 259 -22.33 0.89 6.38
CA PRO A 259 -22.76 -0.47 6.67
C PRO A 259 -23.48 -0.56 8.02
N ALA A 260 -24.58 -1.32 8.06
CA ALA A 260 -25.31 -1.62 9.28
C ALA A 260 -24.71 -2.81 10.05
N THR A 261 -24.04 -3.74 9.35
CA THR A 261 -23.43 -4.94 9.94
C THR A 261 -21.97 -5.09 9.55
N PHE A 262 -21.22 -5.91 10.29
CA PHE A 262 -19.83 -6.23 9.94
C PHE A 262 -19.72 -6.93 8.57
N GLU A 263 -20.70 -7.76 8.19
CA GLU A 263 -20.73 -8.39 6.86
C GLU A 263 -20.91 -7.36 5.74
N GLU A 264 -21.81 -6.38 5.93
CA GLU A 264 -21.95 -5.27 4.99
C GLU A 264 -20.67 -4.42 4.92
N PHE A 265 -19.97 -4.23 6.04
CA PHE A 265 -18.69 -3.54 6.08
C PHE A 265 -17.65 -4.25 5.21
N LYS A 266 -17.54 -5.59 5.31
CA LYS A 266 -16.60 -6.39 4.52
C LYS A 266 -16.82 -6.28 3.01
N ASN A 267 -18.02 -5.93 2.55
CA ASN A 267 -18.26 -5.69 1.13
C ASN A 267 -17.56 -4.41 0.62
N GLY A 268 -17.30 -3.41 1.48
CA GLY A 268 -16.57 -2.21 1.10
C GLY A 268 -17.29 -1.27 0.13
N TYR A 269 -18.60 -1.38 -0.03
CA TYR A 269 -19.38 -0.46 -0.87
C TYR A 269 -19.22 1.00 -0.45
N PHE A 270 -19.04 1.27 0.85
CA PHE A 270 -18.81 2.62 1.38
C PHE A 270 -17.54 3.29 0.81
N LEU A 271 -16.58 2.52 0.27
CA LEU A 271 -15.39 3.08 -0.40
C LEU A 271 -15.73 3.84 -1.69
N ASN A 272 -16.95 3.70 -2.23
CA ASN A 272 -17.45 4.51 -3.35
C ASN A 272 -18.34 5.67 -2.88
N SER A 273 -18.42 5.95 -1.58
CA SER A 273 -19.21 7.06 -1.04
C SER A 273 -18.44 8.39 -1.10
N THR A 274 -19.17 9.48 -1.29
CA THR A 274 -18.64 10.85 -1.10
C THR A 274 -18.14 11.08 0.32
N ARG A 275 -18.75 10.43 1.33
CA ARG A 275 -18.34 10.48 2.74
C ARG A 275 -16.91 9.98 2.92
N PHE A 276 -16.62 8.77 2.44
CA PHE A 276 -15.27 8.19 2.51
C PHE A 276 -14.23 9.10 1.84
N LEU A 277 -14.57 9.65 0.67
CA LEU A 277 -13.67 10.51 -0.09
C LEU A 277 -13.31 11.80 0.67
N ILE A 278 -14.31 12.54 1.16
CA ILE A 278 -14.07 13.83 1.83
C ILE A 278 -13.54 13.65 3.25
N GLN A 279 -13.99 12.64 4.01
CA GLN A 279 -13.50 12.38 5.37
C GLN A 279 -12.01 12.02 5.36
N THR A 280 -11.59 11.21 4.40
CA THR A 280 -10.16 10.90 4.22
C THR A 280 -9.38 12.16 3.85
N TYR A 281 -9.89 12.97 2.92
CA TYR A 281 -9.20 14.18 2.47
C TYR A 281 -9.04 15.20 3.61
N ILE A 282 -10.08 15.40 4.42
CA ILE A 282 -10.05 16.30 5.59
C ILE A 282 -8.99 15.84 6.60
N PHE A 283 -8.93 14.54 6.90
CA PHE A 283 -7.92 13.99 7.81
C PHE A 283 -6.49 14.17 7.28
N GLU A 284 -6.28 14.03 5.98
CA GLU A 284 -4.97 14.28 5.35
C GLU A 284 -4.63 15.78 5.29
N PHE A 285 -5.63 16.66 5.27
CA PHE A 285 -5.45 18.11 5.13
C PHE A 285 -5.24 18.83 6.46
N ILE A 286 -6.02 18.49 7.49
CA ILE A 286 -5.94 19.10 8.82
C ILE A 286 -4.79 18.45 9.58
N ASP A 287 -3.74 19.21 9.83
CA ASP A 287 -2.49 18.71 10.40
C ASP A 287 -2.18 19.24 11.81
N ASN A 288 -3.09 20.02 12.40
CA ASN A 288 -2.93 20.57 13.73
C ASN A 288 -4.26 20.70 14.50
N PRO A 289 -4.24 20.65 15.84
CA PRO A 289 -5.43 20.74 16.68
C PRO A 289 -6.18 22.06 16.58
N ALA A 290 -5.51 23.17 16.26
CA ALA A 290 -6.17 24.48 16.13
C ALA A 290 -7.08 24.50 14.89
N ASP A 291 -6.56 24.09 13.73
CA ASP A 291 -7.35 23.93 12.50
C ASP A 291 -8.50 22.92 12.70
N LEU A 292 -8.28 21.85 13.47
CA LEU A 292 -9.34 20.88 13.81
C LEU A 292 -10.48 21.55 14.60
N LYS A 293 -10.16 22.34 15.63
CA LYS A 293 -11.15 23.09 16.41
C LYS A 293 -11.92 24.09 15.54
N GLU A 294 -11.23 24.79 14.64
CA GLU A 294 -11.87 25.69 13.68
C GLU A 294 -12.79 24.96 12.71
N PHE A 295 -12.38 23.79 12.20
CA PHE A 295 -13.19 22.95 11.34
C PHE A 295 -14.47 22.47 12.04
N ILE A 296 -14.36 22.00 13.29
CA ILE A 296 -15.53 21.59 14.10
C ILE A 296 -16.46 22.78 14.34
N THR A 297 -15.90 23.95 14.67
CA THR A 297 -16.66 25.18 14.90
C THR A 297 -17.40 25.63 13.64
N ALA A 298 -16.72 25.65 12.48
CA ALA A 298 -17.35 25.97 11.21
C ALA A 298 -18.48 25.00 10.87
N GLY A 299 -18.28 23.70 11.11
CA GLY A 299 -19.30 22.67 10.93
C GLY A 299 -20.52 22.88 11.84
N TYR A 300 -20.28 23.23 13.10
CA TYR A 300 -21.33 23.57 14.06
C TYR A 300 -22.14 24.79 13.60
N SER A 301 -21.48 25.89 13.23
CA SER A 301 -22.14 27.11 12.73
C SER A 301 -23.01 26.83 11.50
N LEU A 302 -22.50 26.07 10.52
CA LEU A 302 -23.26 25.72 9.32
C LEU A 302 -24.49 24.85 9.63
N LEU A 303 -24.41 23.96 10.63
CA LEU A 303 -25.55 23.19 11.08
C LEU A 303 -26.59 24.04 11.82
N GLN A 304 -26.15 24.99 12.65
CA GLN A 304 -27.04 25.93 13.33
C GLN A 304 -27.80 26.79 12.32
N ASP A 305 -27.11 27.39 11.35
CA ASP A 305 -27.74 28.15 10.26
C ASP A 305 -28.73 27.30 9.44
N TYR A 306 -28.39 26.03 9.21
CA TYR A 306 -29.29 25.09 8.55
C TYR A 306 -30.54 24.78 9.41
N MET A 307 -30.44 24.87 10.74
CA MET A 307 -31.52 24.62 11.69
C MET A 307 -32.44 25.82 11.95
N GLN A 308 -31.97 27.06 11.80
CA GLN A 308 -32.67 28.33 12.12
C GLN A 308 -33.89 28.66 11.22
N ASN A 309 -34.73 27.69 10.87
CA ASN A 309 -35.88 27.90 9.99
C ASN A 309 -37.19 28.16 10.78
N ASP A 310 -37.67 29.40 10.74
CA ASP A 310 -38.74 30.00 11.57
C ASP A 310 -40.19 29.49 11.38
N ALA A 311 -40.44 28.49 10.53
CA ALA A 311 -41.81 28.01 10.25
C ALA A 311 -42.02 26.50 10.49
N ALA A 312 -41.26 25.87 11.39
CA ALA A 312 -41.19 24.41 11.50
C ALA A 312 -42.16 23.82 12.54
N GLY A 313 -43.29 23.26 12.08
CA GLY A 313 -44.13 22.38 12.92
C GLY A 313 -43.36 21.19 13.52
N LYS A 314 -43.89 20.56 14.58
CA LYS A 314 -43.23 19.52 15.42
C LYS A 314 -42.43 18.45 14.64
N LYS A 315 -42.92 18.00 13.47
CA LYS A 315 -42.25 16.99 12.62
C LYS A 315 -40.92 17.49 12.02
N LYS A 316 -40.85 18.75 11.59
CA LYS A 316 -39.64 19.34 10.99
C LYS A 316 -38.57 19.61 12.06
N LYS A 317 -38.96 20.07 13.25
CA LYS A 317 -38.05 20.20 14.42
C LYS A 317 -37.44 18.85 14.84
N LYS A 318 -38.25 17.78 14.90
CA LYS A 318 -37.75 16.42 15.18
C LYS A 318 -36.77 15.93 14.13
N ARG A 319 -37.06 16.15 12.84
CA ARG A 319 -36.13 15.82 11.74
C ARG A 319 -34.81 16.58 11.87
N MET A 320 -34.87 17.86 12.24
CA MET A 320 -33.67 18.67 12.43
C MET A 320 -32.82 18.21 13.61
N MET A 321 -33.45 17.90 14.74
CA MET A 321 -32.73 17.36 15.89
C MET A 321 -32.09 16.00 15.58
N ASN A 322 -32.76 15.14 14.82
CA ASN A 322 -32.19 13.86 14.37
C ASN A 322 -30.98 14.04 13.43
N ILE A 323 -30.94 15.13 12.65
CA ILE A 323 -29.76 15.45 11.83
C ILE A 323 -28.65 15.90 12.77
N PHE A 324 -28.91 16.88 13.64
CA PHE A 324 -27.92 17.43 14.58
C PHE A 324 -27.32 16.37 15.49
N SER A 325 -28.14 15.46 16.03
CA SER A 325 -27.70 14.37 16.93
C SER A 325 -26.71 13.41 16.29
N ARG A 326 -26.61 13.40 14.95
CA ARG A 326 -25.66 12.59 14.19
C ARG A 326 -24.26 13.21 14.16
N TYR A 327 -24.14 14.50 14.47
CA TYR A 327 -22.88 15.26 14.48
C TYR A 327 -22.45 15.63 15.89
N PHE A 328 -23.41 15.94 16.76
CA PHE A 328 -23.17 16.40 18.12
C PHE A 328 -24.10 15.68 19.10
N ILE A 329 -23.60 15.35 20.29
CA ILE A 329 -24.37 14.72 21.38
C ILE A 329 -24.18 15.52 22.67
N PRO A 330 -25.10 15.41 23.66
CA PRO A 330 -24.95 16.08 24.94
C PRO A 330 -23.61 15.75 25.62
N ALA A 331 -22.93 16.75 26.19
CA ALA A 331 -21.59 16.62 26.77
C ALA A 331 -21.50 15.59 27.93
N GLN A 332 -22.61 15.33 28.62
CA GLN A 332 -22.70 14.30 29.65
C GLN A 332 -22.38 12.87 29.16
N ASN A 333 -22.40 12.63 27.85
CA ASN A 333 -22.09 11.33 27.25
C ASN A 333 -20.59 11.12 26.94
N LEU A 334 -19.71 12.05 27.35
CA LEU A 334 -18.28 12.04 27.03
C LEU A 334 -17.59 10.71 27.38
N GLY A 335 -17.86 10.13 28.55
CA GLY A 335 -17.20 8.88 28.97
C GLY A 335 -17.35 7.73 27.97
N SER A 336 -18.56 7.52 27.46
CA SER A 336 -18.83 6.49 26.43
C SER A 336 -18.21 6.80 25.07
N SER A 337 -17.92 8.07 24.78
CA SER A 337 -17.34 8.50 23.50
C SER A 337 -15.83 8.27 23.38
N LEU A 338 -15.15 8.07 24.51
CA LEU A 338 -13.69 7.90 24.57
C LEU A 338 -13.22 6.46 24.32
N GLU A 339 -14.13 5.50 24.23
CA GLU A 339 -13.77 4.07 24.15
C GLU A 339 -12.96 3.71 22.89
N TYR A 340 -13.26 4.32 21.73
CA TYR A 340 -12.46 4.09 20.52
C TYR A 340 -11.05 4.67 20.62
N PHE A 341 -10.89 5.76 21.37
CA PHE A 341 -9.58 6.35 21.61
C PHE A 341 -8.74 5.41 22.46
N HIS A 342 -9.32 4.80 23.50
CA HIS A 342 -8.63 3.77 24.28
C HIS A 342 -8.14 2.60 23.40
N ILE A 343 -8.99 2.09 22.50
CA ILE A 343 -8.57 1.05 21.53
C ILE A 343 -7.41 1.55 20.67
N ALA A 344 -7.52 2.75 20.10
CA ALA A 344 -6.49 3.32 19.23
C ALA A 344 -5.16 3.56 19.98
N GLU A 345 -5.21 4.03 21.22
CA GLU A 345 -4.04 4.25 22.09
C GLU A 345 -3.36 2.93 22.45
N THR A 346 -4.11 1.90 22.87
CA THR A 346 -3.53 0.59 23.17
C THR A 346 -2.85 -0.02 21.94
N LEU A 347 -3.46 0.10 20.75
CA LEU A 347 -2.84 -0.37 19.51
C LEU A 347 -1.57 0.41 19.16
N LYS A 348 -1.55 1.71 19.43
CA LYS A 348 -0.37 2.56 19.26
C LYS A 348 0.76 2.13 20.20
N GLU A 349 0.47 1.93 21.48
CA GLU A 349 1.44 1.50 22.49
C GLU A 349 2.06 0.13 22.15
N LEU A 350 1.24 -0.82 21.69
CA LEU A 350 1.71 -2.13 21.22
C LEU A 350 2.68 -2.03 20.05
N LYS A 351 2.45 -1.09 19.11
CA LYS A 351 3.37 -0.86 17.99
C LYS A 351 4.63 -0.12 18.45
N ASP A 352 4.47 0.89 19.28
CA ASP A 352 5.56 1.71 19.82
C ASP A 352 6.49 0.91 20.75
N SER A 353 6.07 -0.23 21.29
CA SER A 353 6.94 -1.14 22.05
C SER A 353 7.94 -1.90 21.18
N LYS A 354 7.67 -2.01 19.87
CA LYS A 354 8.50 -2.76 18.90
C LYS A 354 9.40 -1.87 18.04
N LYS A 355 9.43 -0.56 18.28
CA LYS A 355 10.16 0.43 17.47
C LYS A 355 11.65 0.49 17.81
N ILE A 356 12.50 0.05 16.89
CA ILE A 356 13.95 0.33 16.93
C ILE A 356 14.29 1.65 16.24
N LEU A 357 13.56 1.94 15.16
CA LEU A 357 13.56 3.21 14.45
C LEU A 357 12.29 4.00 14.84
N PRO A 358 12.24 5.32 14.65
CA PRO A 358 11.12 6.15 15.13
C PRO A 358 9.77 5.85 14.45
N PHE A 359 9.78 5.12 13.34
CA PHE A 359 8.60 4.78 12.55
C PHE A 359 8.38 3.26 12.59
N TYR A 360 7.14 2.82 12.77
CA TYR A 360 6.78 1.39 12.68
C TYR A 360 6.39 1.00 11.24
N SER A 361 5.82 1.94 10.50
CA SER A 361 5.25 1.72 9.16
C SER A 361 5.33 2.98 8.30
N GLU A 362 5.09 2.85 6.99
CA GLU A 362 5.13 3.99 6.05
C GLU A 362 4.10 5.07 6.39
N GLU A 363 2.99 4.70 7.05
CA GLU A 363 1.92 5.61 7.46
C GLU A 363 2.36 6.63 8.53
N GLU A 364 3.52 6.43 9.16
CA GLU A 364 4.10 7.30 10.19
C GLU A 364 5.25 8.18 9.68
N ILE A 365 5.69 7.96 8.43
CA ILE A 365 6.82 8.70 7.86
C ILE A 365 6.35 10.11 7.47
N PRO A 366 7.04 11.18 7.93
CA PRO A 366 6.85 12.53 7.41
C PRO A 366 6.90 12.57 5.88
N VAL A 367 5.80 13.04 5.28
CA VAL A 367 5.67 13.20 3.83
C VAL A 367 5.99 14.65 3.48
N TYR A 368 6.72 14.85 2.39
CA TYR A 368 7.06 16.20 1.93
C TYR A 368 5.79 17.01 1.62
N CYS A 369 5.89 18.33 1.74
CA CYS A 369 4.81 19.26 1.43
C CYS A 369 5.34 20.51 0.74
N ARG A 370 4.44 21.40 0.31
CA ARG A 370 4.83 22.70 -0.23
C ARG A 370 5.00 23.71 0.90
N ILE A 371 6.20 24.26 1.06
CA ILE A 371 6.52 25.23 2.11
C ILE A 371 7.05 26.56 1.55
N PRO A 372 6.89 27.69 2.28
CA PRO A 372 7.55 28.94 1.93
C PRO A 372 9.07 28.80 2.04
N CYS A 373 9.81 29.53 1.19
CA CYS A 373 11.25 29.61 1.32
C CYS A 373 11.66 30.47 2.53
N TYR A 374 12.74 30.06 3.21
CA TYR A 374 13.32 30.81 4.31
C TYR A 374 14.44 31.73 3.81
N LYS A 375 14.32 33.04 4.07
CA LYS A 375 15.33 34.04 3.69
C LYS A 375 16.15 34.40 4.94
N GLN A 376 17.18 33.60 5.26
CA GLN A 376 17.96 33.71 6.51
C GLN A 376 18.50 35.13 6.76
N LYS A 377 19.04 35.82 5.72
CA LYS A 377 19.50 37.22 5.83
C LYS A 377 18.46 38.20 6.38
N LYS A 378 17.17 37.90 6.18
CA LYS A 378 16.04 38.70 6.67
C LYS A 378 15.35 38.08 7.89
N GLY A 379 15.71 36.84 8.27
CA GLY A 379 15.07 36.11 9.36
C GLY A 379 13.60 35.75 9.14
N ILE A 380 13.10 35.84 7.90
CA ILE A 380 11.66 35.68 7.59
C ILE A 380 11.42 34.66 6.49
N PHE A 381 10.24 34.03 6.54
CA PHE A 381 9.69 33.29 5.41
C PHE A 381 9.11 34.26 4.37
N THR A 382 9.15 33.84 3.11
CA THR A 382 8.47 34.59 2.05
C THR A 382 6.95 34.54 2.23
N THR A 383 6.29 35.65 1.89
CA THR A 383 4.82 35.73 1.79
C THR A 383 4.32 35.50 0.37
N ASP A 384 5.22 35.46 -0.62
CA ASP A 384 4.86 35.17 -2.01
C ASP A 384 4.63 33.67 -2.20
N TYR A 385 3.37 33.29 -2.38
CA TYR A 385 2.96 31.89 -2.57
C TYR A 385 3.60 31.25 -3.82
N ALA A 386 4.03 32.04 -4.81
CA ALA A 386 4.71 31.53 -5.99
C ALA A 386 6.17 31.10 -5.73
N GLU A 387 6.78 31.59 -4.65
CA GLU A 387 8.12 31.18 -4.21
C GLU A 387 8.09 29.90 -3.34
N TYR A 388 6.92 29.33 -3.08
CA TYR A 388 6.81 28.07 -2.32
C TYR A 388 7.35 26.90 -3.16
N PHE A 389 8.02 25.96 -2.49
CA PHE A 389 8.66 24.82 -3.13
C PHE A 389 8.30 23.50 -2.43
N ALA A 390 8.47 22.37 -3.14
CA ALA A 390 8.25 21.04 -2.59
C ALA A 390 9.52 20.55 -1.88
N ASN A 391 9.47 20.39 -0.56
CA ASN A 391 10.63 20.16 0.30
C ASN A 391 11.07 18.67 0.39
N CYS A 392 11.18 18.00 -0.75
CA CYS A 392 11.37 16.54 -0.80
C CYS A 392 12.74 16.12 -0.21
N SER A 393 13.81 16.80 -0.65
CA SER A 393 15.18 16.52 -0.20
C SER A 393 15.36 16.87 1.28
N GLU A 394 14.75 17.98 1.72
CA GLU A 394 14.75 18.44 3.09
C GLU A 394 14.03 17.43 3.99
N THR A 395 12.85 16.95 3.57
CA THR A 395 12.08 15.95 4.31
C THR A 395 12.78 14.60 4.36
N ALA A 396 13.45 14.19 3.27
CA ALA A 396 14.27 12.98 3.27
C ALA A 396 15.42 13.06 4.30
N LEU A 397 16.08 14.22 4.40
CA LEU A 397 17.09 14.48 5.44
C LEU A 397 16.48 14.51 6.84
N LEU A 398 15.31 15.14 7.03
CA LEU A 398 14.61 15.12 8.33
C LEU A 398 14.39 13.67 8.79
N ASN A 399 13.82 12.85 7.90
CA ASN A 399 13.56 11.44 8.16
C ASN A 399 14.83 10.63 8.44
N LEU A 400 15.93 10.94 7.75
CA LEU A 400 17.25 10.37 8.05
C LEU A 400 17.71 10.70 9.46
N PHE A 401 17.69 11.98 9.83
CA PHE A 401 18.10 12.43 11.16
C PHE A 401 17.20 11.84 12.25
N CYS A 402 15.88 11.77 12.02
CA CYS A 402 14.98 11.05 12.92
C CYS A 402 15.45 9.61 13.13
N CYS A 403 15.78 8.87 12.08
CA CYS A 403 16.28 7.49 12.21
C CYS A 403 17.62 7.41 12.96
N LEU A 404 18.58 8.29 12.64
CA LEU A 404 19.93 8.23 13.22
C LEU A 404 19.96 8.70 14.69
N LEU A 405 19.16 9.70 15.05
CA LEU A 405 19.20 10.31 16.40
C LEU A 405 18.24 9.65 17.39
N TYR A 406 17.41 8.71 16.95
CA TYR A 406 16.42 8.05 17.79
C TYR A 406 17.08 7.08 18.79
N ASN A 407 16.76 7.29 20.07
CA ASN A 407 17.12 6.41 21.16
C ASN A 407 15.89 5.53 21.51
N PRO A 408 15.89 4.23 21.15
CA PRO A 408 14.79 3.32 21.44
C PRO A 408 14.56 3.07 22.94
N MET A 409 15.55 3.30 23.81
CA MET A 409 15.41 3.07 25.26
C MET A 409 14.49 4.08 25.93
N ILE A 410 14.63 5.36 25.57
CA ILE A 410 13.81 6.46 26.11
C ILE A 410 12.74 6.93 25.12
N LYS A 411 12.71 6.35 23.91
CA LYS A 411 11.79 6.68 22.81
C LYS A 411 11.81 8.15 22.40
N GLN A 412 13.01 8.75 22.37
CA GLN A 412 13.22 10.16 22.03
C GLN A 412 14.44 10.32 21.11
N TYR A 413 14.48 11.42 20.35
CA TYR A 413 15.65 11.86 19.62
C TYR A 413 16.63 12.57 20.56
N THR A 414 17.93 12.38 20.35
CA THR A 414 18.96 13.08 21.11
C THR A 414 20.14 13.45 20.23
N THR A 415 20.75 14.60 20.52
CA THR A 415 21.99 15.06 19.88
C THR A 415 23.18 15.03 20.85
N GLN A 416 22.97 14.60 22.11
CA GLN A 416 23.98 14.69 23.18
C GLN A 416 25.25 13.88 22.92
N HIS A 417 25.15 12.81 22.13
CA HIS A 417 26.29 11.96 21.77
C HIS A 417 27.10 12.50 20.58
N ILE A 418 26.64 13.57 19.93
CA ILE A 418 27.38 14.22 18.84
C ILE A 418 28.32 15.26 19.45
N THR A 419 29.60 15.23 19.05
CA THR A 419 30.64 16.08 19.67
C THR A 419 30.41 17.58 19.44
N ASN A 420 30.14 18.01 18.20
CA ASN A 420 30.03 19.43 17.83
C ASN A 420 28.83 19.73 16.90
N PRO A 421 27.58 19.31 17.24
CA PRO A 421 26.43 19.58 16.38
C PRO A 421 26.16 21.08 16.25
N SER A 422 25.56 21.49 15.13
CA SER A 422 25.14 22.87 14.94
C SER A 422 24.05 23.27 15.94
N ALA A 423 24.05 24.54 16.37
CA ALA A 423 23.06 25.04 17.32
C ALA A 423 21.62 24.86 16.80
N ASP A 424 21.38 25.09 15.51
CA ASP A 424 20.08 24.92 14.86
C ASP A 424 19.58 23.47 14.94
N LEU A 425 20.49 22.49 14.79
CA LEU A 425 20.15 21.05 14.88
C LEU A 425 19.76 20.68 16.31
N VAL A 426 20.53 21.16 17.30
CA VAL A 426 20.27 20.91 18.72
C VAL A 426 18.94 21.54 19.14
N GLU A 427 18.71 22.80 18.76
CA GLU A 427 17.45 23.51 19.04
C GLU A 427 16.26 22.76 18.43
N PHE A 428 16.35 22.37 17.16
CA PHE A 428 15.29 21.60 16.51
C PHE A 428 14.97 20.30 17.28
N PHE A 429 15.94 19.43 17.54
CA PHE A 429 15.66 18.16 18.22
C PHE A 429 15.34 18.31 19.71
N SER A 430 15.63 19.45 20.34
CA SER A 430 15.14 19.75 21.69
C SER A 430 13.63 20.08 21.71
N ILE A 431 13.14 20.77 20.68
CA ILE A 431 11.73 21.13 20.51
C ILE A 431 10.94 19.92 19.99
N TYR A 432 11.50 19.20 19.02
CA TYR A 432 10.90 18.05 18.34
C TYR A 432 11.50 16.72 18.85
N SER A 433 11.65 16.57 20.18
CA SER A 433 12.41 15.48 20.80
C SER A 433 11.70 14.12 20.80
N THR A 434 10.38 14.08 20.70
CA THR A 434 9.61 12.83 20.71
C THR A 434 9.08 12.53 19.32
N PRO A 435 9.20 11.28 18.81
CA PRO A 435 8.56 10.91 17.56
C PRO A 435 7.05 11.16 17.62
N ALA A 436 6.56 11.99 16.71
CA ALA A 436 5.13 12.14 16.46
C ALA A 436 4.68 11.09 15.43
N GLU A 437 3.38 10.80 15.38
CA GLU A 437 2.82 9.87 14.38
C GLU A 437 2.90 10.39 12.93
N SER A 438 3.42 11.60 12.74
CA SER A 438 3.49 12.32 11.47
C SER A 438 4.25 13.67 11.62
N SER A 439 4.23 14.53 10.60
CA SER A 439 4.81 15.88 10.59
C SER A 439 3.77 16.96 10.26
N SER A 440 3.97 18.19 10.77
CA SER A 440 3.16 19.37 10.41
C SER A 440 3.90 20.29 9.48
N MET A 441 3.14 21.19 8.86
CA MET A 441 3.68 22.37 8.21
C MET A 441 4.70 23.13 9.08
N GLU A 442 4.44 23.33 10.38
CA GLU A 442 5.33 24.04 11.30
C GLU A 442 6.66 23.29 11.48
N MET A 443 6.61 21.96 11.63
CA MET A 443 7.80 21.11 11.71
C MET A 443 8.64 21.21 10.44
N HIS A 444 8.00 21.15 9.26
CA HIS A 444 8.68 21.29 7.98
C HIS A 444 9.30 22.68 7.81
N MET A 445 8.62 23.74 8.26
CA MET A 445 9.15 25.10 8.24
C MET A 445 10.32 25.26 9.22
N ALA A 446 10.22 24.73 10.43
CA ALA A 446 11.30 24.74 11.41
C ALA A 446 12.53 23.99 10.88
N TRP A 447 12.33 22.81 10.30
CA TRP A 447 13.41 22.02 9.68
C TRP A 447 14.03 22.74 8.49
N CYS A 448 13.22 23.42 7.66
CA CYS A 448 13.70 24.23 6.55
C CYS A 448 14.69 25.31 7.01
N LYS A 449 14.50 25.91 8.20
CA LYS A 449 15.47 26.86 8.77
C LYS A 449 16.82 26.20 9.08
N VAL A 450 16.81 24.96 9.55
CA VAL A 450 18.03 24.20 9.91
C VAL A 450 18.89 23.92 8.68
N VAL A 451 18.26 23.54 7.56
CA VAL A 451 18.98 23.06 6.36
C VAL A 451 19.18 24.11 5.26
N SER A 452 18.52 25.27 5.36
CA SER A 452 18.63 26.36 4.37
C SER A 452 19.85 27.27 4.62
N ASP A 453 20.33 27.91 3.55
CA ASP A 453 21.36 28.97 3.53
C ASP A 453 22.65 28.61 4.28
N ARG A 454 23.06 27.33 4.23
CA ARG A 454 24.31 26.87 4.83
C ARG A 454 25.49 27.50 4.10
N LYS A 455 26.46 28.03 4.85
CA LYS A 455 27.56 28.87 4.32
C LYS A 455 28.62 28.10 3.52
N ARG A 456 28.59 26.76 3.54
CA ARG A 456 29.59 25.91 2.89
C ARG A 456 29.38 25.91 1.37
N LYS A 457 30.43 26.27 0.61
CA LYS A 457 30.38 26.33 -0.87
C LYS A 457 30.09 24.98 -1.53
N SER A 458 30.42 23.88 -0.85
CA SER A 458 30.20 22.50 -1.31
C SER A 458 28.74 22.09 -1.28
N ILE A 459 27.93 22.72 -0.40
CA ILE A 459 26.49 22.48 -0.34
C ILE A 459 25.81 23.22 -1.49
N LYS A 460 25.01 22.49 -2.26
CA LYS A 460 24.34 23.01 -3.45
C LYS A 460 22.83 23.02 -3.28
N TYR A 461 22.23 24.12 -3.73
CA TYR A 461 20.80 24.35 -3.76
C TYR A 461 20.36 24.64 -5.21
N ARG A 462 19.17 24.18 -5.60
CA ARG A 462 18.55 24.45 -6.91
C ARG A 462 18.15 25.92 -7.05
N SER A 463 17.50 26.44 -6.01
CA SER A 463 17.20 27.86 -5.85
C SER A 463 18.30 28.51 -5.02
N LYS A 464 18.48 29.84 -5.08
CA LYS A 464 19.70 30.53 -4.59
C LYS A 464 20.20 30.08 -3.20
N THR A 465 19.34 29.69 -2.24
CA THR A 465 19.77 29.30 -0.89
C THR A 465 18.90 28.27 -0.12
N TYR A 466 17.82 27.70 -0.66
CA TYR A 466 16.82 27.00 0.20
C TYR A 466 16.29 25.65 -0.29
N GLU A 467 16.32 25.35 -1.59
CA GLU A 467 15.85 24.06 -2.12
C GLU A 467 17.06 23.18 -2.42
N ILE A 468 17.29 22.15 -1.62
CA ILE A 468 18.47 21.28 -1.70
C ILE A 468 18.49 20.54 -3.05
N ALA A 469 19.61 20.65 -3.76
CA ALA A 469 19.84 19.87 -4.97
C ALA A 469 20.03 18.39 -4.61
N SER A 470 19.06 17.54 -4.93
CA SER A 470 19.08 16.12 -4.54
C SER A 470 20.30 15.39 -5.14
N GLY A 471 21.06 14.69 -4.30
CA GLY A 471 22.26 13.92 -4.64
C GLY A 471 22.92 13.37 -3.37
N ILE A 472 23.46 12.16 -3.42
CA ILE A 472 24.04 11.49 -2.24
C ILE A 472 25.19 12.31 -1.66
N ILE A 473 26.13 12.76 -2.51
CA ILE A 473 27.31 13.49 -2.03
C ILE A 473 26.89 14.86 -1.47
N ASN A 474 25.96 15.56 -2.12
CA ASN A 474 25.43 16.82 -1.59
C ASN A 474 24.75 16.65 -0.23
N MET A 475 23.96 15.59 -0.05
CA MET A 475 23.34 15.28 1.23
C MET A 475 24.39 14.99 2.32
N LEU A 476 25.48 14.30 2.00
CA LEU A 476 26.59 14.08 2.93
C LEU A 476 27.28 15.38 3.36
N HIS A 477 27.45 16.36 2.45
CA HIS A 477 27.96 17.68 2.83
C HIS A 477 27.04 18.40 3.82
N ILE A 478 25.72 18.30 3.65
CA ILE A 478 24.75 18.89 4.59
C ILE A 478 24.82 18.19 5.95
N ILE A 479 24.86 16.85 5.95
CA ILE A 479 24.93 16.06 7.18
C ILE A 479 26.19 16.43 7.97
N THR A 480 27.35 16.41 7.32
CA THR A 480 28.64 16.71 7.97
C THR A 480 28.71 18.15 8.50
N ASP A 481 28.11 19.12 7.81
CA ASP A 481 28.02 20.51 8.27
C ASP A 481 27.09 20.68 9.47
N LEU A 482 25.98 19.93 9.53
CA LEU A 482 25.05 19.97 10.66
C LEU A 482 25.59 19.26 11.90
N THR A 483 26.44 18.24 11.75
CA THR A 483 26.95 17.43 12.86
C THR A 483 28.37 17.79 13.31
N GLY A 484 28.96 18.84 12.73
CA GLY A 484 30.25 19.38 13.17
C GLY A 484 31.50 18.70 12.63
N ILE A 485 31.34 17.74 11.71
CA ILE A 485 32.44 16.93 11.15
C ILE A 485 32.84 17.37 9.73
N TYR A 486 32.33 18.52 9.28
CA TYR A 486 32.60 19.02 7.93
C TYR A 486 34.08 19.21 7.64
N GLU A 487 34.83 19.86 8.54
CA GLU A 487 36.26 20.12 8.30
C GLU A 487 37.05 18.81 8.15
N GLU A 488 36.69 17.78 8.91
CA GLU A 488 37.35 16.47 8.88
C GLU A 488 37.00 15.64 7.63
N ARG A 489 35.81 15.85 7.06
CA ARG A 489 35.28 14.99 5.98
C ARG A 489 35.22 15.68 4.60
N SER A 490 35.31 17.01 4.55
CA SER A 490 35.08 17.78 3.33
C SER A 490 36.05 17.43 2.20
N GLU A 491 37.35 17.33 2.49
CA GLU A 491 38.37 16.99 1.48
C GLU A 491 38.11 15.63 0.82
N VAL A 492 37.69 14.64 1.61
CA VAL A 492 37.34 13.31 1.12
C VAL A 492 36.10 13.37 0.24
N LEU A 493 35.04 14.05 0.68
CA LEU A 493 33.80 14.19 -0.09
C LEU A 493 34.02 14.94 -1.41
N GLU A 494 34.87 15.98 -1.41
CA GLU A 494 35.27 16.70 -2.63
C GLU A 494 36.09 15.81 -3.56
N SER A 495 37.01 14.98 -3.03
CA SER A 495 37.76 14.00 -3.82
C SER A 495 36.83 12.99 -4.50
N LEU A 496 35.84 12.47 -3.77
CA LEU A 496 34.83 11.57 -4.32
C LEU A 496 33.97 12.26 -5.38
N TYR A 497 33.56 13.51 -5.13
CA TYR A 497 32.81 14.33 -6.08
C TYR A 497 33.60 14.52 -7.38
N GLU A 498 34.87 14.91 -7.30
CA GLU A 498 35.75 15.12 -8.45
C GLU A 498 35.94 13.84 -9.28
N ARG A 499 36.07 12.68 -8.62
CA ARG A 499 36.17 11.38 -9.30
C ARG A 499 34.86 11.00 -9.99
N VAL A 500 33.73 11.30 -9.36
CA VAL A 500 32.40 11.16 -9.97
C VAL A 500 32.27 12.07 -11.19
N PHE A 501 32.69 13.33 -11.07
CA PHE A 501 32.68 14.35 -12.13
C PHE A 501 33.56 13.96 -13.33
N LYS A 502 34.76 13.44 -13.06
CA LYS A 502 35.69 12.87 -14.05
C LYS A 502 35.22 11.54 -14.66
N ARG A 503 34.04 11.06 -14.25
CA ARG A 503 33.39 9.85 -14.78
C ARG A 503 34.22 8.57 -14.60
N GLU A 504 34.96 8.46 -13.49
CA GLU A 504 35.59 7.19 -13.08
C GLU A 504 34.56 6.05 -13.06
N GLN A 505 34.94 4.78 -13.23
CA GLN A 505 33.94 3.71 -13.22
C GLN A 505 33.24 3.61 -11.85
N LEU A 506 31.90 3.73 -11.82
CA LEU A 506 31.10 3.69 -10.57
C LEU A 506 30.78 2.26 -10.16
N GLU A 507 31.80 1.41 -10.10
CA GLU A 507 31.70 -0.01 -9.75
C GLU A 507 32.96 -0.40 -8.96
N GLY A 508 32.88 -1.47 -8.15
CA GLY A 508 34.05 -2.00 -7.44
C GLY A 508 34.65 -1.00 -6.42
N PRO A 509 35.87 -0.48 -6.62
CA PRO A 509 36.58 0.35 -5.63
C PRO A 509 35.88 1.66 -5.27
N LEU A 510 35.49 2.48 -6.26
CA LEU A 510 34.89 3.81 -6.00
C LEU A 510 33.55 3.68 -5.26
N LEU A 511 32.69 2.74 -5.69
CA LEU A 511 31.41 2.52 -5.03
C LEU A 511 31.59 2.03 -3.59
N LYS A 512 32.58 1.15 -3.35
CA LYS A 512 32.93 0.68 -2.00
C LYS A 512 33.42 1.84 -1.13
N GLU A 513 34.30 2.69 -1.65
CA GLU A 513 34.81 3.85 -0.92
C GLU A 513 33.70 4.83 -0.54
N ILE A 514 32.78 5.13 -1.47
CA ILE A 514 31.59 5.95 -1.20
C ILE A 514 30.73 5.32 -0.09
N LEU A 515 30.50 4.00 -0.16
CA LEU A 515 29.75 3.24 0.84
C LEU A 515 30.43 3.31 2.21
N ASP A 516 31.73 3.00 2.28
CA ASP A 516 32.52 2.97 3.52
C ASP A 516 32.51 4.36 4.19
N HIS A 517 32.66 5.44 3.42
CA HIS A 517 32.57 6.81 3.95
C HIS A 517 31.17 7.18 4.41
N THR A 518 30.13 6.78 3.67
CA THR A 518 28.74 7.02 4.06
C THR A 518 28.41 6.30 5.37
N GLU A 519 28.79 5.02 5.48
CA GLU A 519 28.60 4.22 6.69
C GLU A 519 29.36 4.82 7.88
N SER A 520 30.61 5.23 7.68
CA SER A 520 31.41 5.90 8.72
C SER A 520 30.72 7.16 9.23
N ILE A 521 30.25 8.03 8.34
CA ILE A 521 29.53 9.26 8.72
C ILE A 521 28.26 8.92 9.50
N PHE A 522 27.47 7.94 9.03
CA PHE A 522 26.22 7.57 9.68
C PHE A 522 26.44 6.94 11.05
N LYS A 523 27.42 6.05 11.23
CA LYS A 523 27.77 5.44 12.53
C LYS A 523 28.24 6.46 13.56
N GLU A 524 28.99 7.46 13.12
CA GLU A 524 29.49 8.53 13.97
C GLU A 524 28.32 9.35 14.57
N ILE A 525 27.32 9.63 13.74
CA ILE A 525 26.15 10.46 14.10
C ILE A 525 25.04 9.63 14.78
N ALA A 526 24.91 8.35 14.44
CA ALA A 526 23.84 7.52 14.95
C ALA A 526 23.93 7.33 16.47
N TRP A 527 22.80 7.37 17.16
CA TRP A 527 22.72 6.93 18.55
C TRP A 527 23.03 5.42 18.63
N ASN A 528 22.41 4.65 17.74
CA ASN A 528 22.68 3.22 17.62
C ASN A 528 23.98 2.95 16.85
N LYS A 529 25.05 2.57 17.56
CA LYS A 529 26.36 2.30 16.96
C LYS A 529 26.43 0.99 16.15
N SER A 530 25.42 0.13 16.27
CA SER A 530 25.25 -1.09 15.44
C SER A 530 24.65 -0.79 14.06
N THR A 531 24.45 0.49 13.71
CA THR A 531 23.94 0.90 12.40
C THR A 531 24.86 0.45 11.27
N ARG A 532 24.34 -0.31 10.29
CA ARG A 532 25.05 -0.65 9.02
C ARG A 532 24.37 0.02 7.83
N VAL A 533 25.13 0.26 6.76
CA VAL A 533 24.62 0.90 5.54
C VAL A 533 24.82 0.00 4.33
N GLU A 534 23.86 -0.01 3.42
CA GLU A 534 24.02 -0.59 2.08
C GLU A 534 23.60 0.41 1.01
N MET A 535 24.23 0.32 -0.17
CA MET A 535 23.87 1.13 -1.32
C MET A 535 23.47 0.27 -2.51
N ASN A 536 22.31 0.59 -3.11
CA ASN A 536 21.75 -0.18 -4.22
C ASN A 536 21.31 0.73 -5.37
N GLY A 537 21.54 0.27 -6.61
CA GLY A 537 21.11 1.00 -7.81
C GLY A 537 21.76 2.36 -7.98
N VAL A 538 22.98 2.54 -7.45
CA VAL A 538 23.71 3.80 -7.52
C VAL A 538 24.12 4.10 -8.96
N HIS A 539 23.80 5.28 -9.46
CA HIS A 539 24.18 5.73 -10.79
C HIS A 539 24.35 7.25 -10.84
N ARG A 540 25.09 7.73 -11.84
CA ARG A 540 25.32 9.15 -12.07
C ARG A 540 24.10 9.81 -12.68
N VAL A 541 23.80 11.01 -12.23
CA VAL A 541 22.78 11.88 -12.85
C VAL A 541 23.22 13.34 -12.79
N TYR A 542 22.67 14.13 -13.71
CA TYR A 542 22.66 15.57 -13.53
C TYR A 542 21.55 15.91 -12.52
N ARG A 543 21.92 16.64 -11.49
CA ARG A 543 20.98 17.21 -10.51
C ARG A 543 20.17 18.33 -11.13
N SER A 544 19.17 18.81 -10.39
CA SER A 544 18.29 19.90 -10.81
C SER A 544 18.99 21.25 -11.01
N ASP A 545 20.20 21.42 -10.47
CA ASP A 545 21.07 22.59 -10.68
C ASP A 545 22.02 22.44 -11.90
N GLY A 546 21.94 21.32 -12.63
CA GLY A 546 22.78 21.04 -13.81
C GLY A 546 24.16 20.45 -13.50
N ASN A 547 24.51 20.24 -12.22
CA ASN A 547 25.77 19.62 -11.82
C ASN A 547 25.66 18.10 -11.72
N LEU A 548 26.77 17.38 -11.86
CA LEU A 548 26.80 15.92 -11.77
C LEU A 548 26.86 15.48 -10.30
N ASP A 549 26.12 14.43 -9.94
CA ASP A 549 26.19 13.76 -8.63
C ASP A 549 25.81 12.28 -8.83
N ILE A 550 25.69 11.54 -7.73
CA ILE A 550 25.18 10.16 -7.71
C ILE A 550 23.85 10.09 -6.97
N VAL A 551 22.98 9.19 -7.43
CA VAL A 551 21.67 8.92 -6.85
C VAL A 551 21.46 7.41 -6.77
N GLY A 552 20.55 6.96 -5.92
CA GLY A 552 20.31 5.55 -5.65
C GLY A 552 19.58 5.35 -4.33
N ASN A 553 19.60 4.13 -3.82
CA ASN A 553 19.03 3.80 -2.52
C ASN A 553 20.16 3.68 -1.49
N VAL A 554 20.01 4.38 -0.36
CA VAL A 554 20.86 4.24 0.83
C VAL A 554 20.02 3.57 1.91
N THR A 555 20.31 2.31 2.21
CA THR A 555 19.60 1.50 3.21
C THR A 555 20.35 1.52 4.52
N ILE A 556 19.64 1.72 5.62
CA ILE A 556 20.12 1.74 6.99
C ILE A 556 19.49 0.54 7.68
N PHE A 557 20.31 -0.26 8.33
CA PHE A 557 19.85 -1.32 9.20
C PHE A 557 20.28 -0.99 10.62
N ALA A 558 19.31 -0.93 11.52
CA ALA A 558 19.52 -0.66 12.93
C ALA A 558 19.18 -1.91 13.73
N GLN A 559 20.10 -2.33 14.59
CA GLN A 559 19.93 -3.50 15.45
C GLN A 559 19.90 -3.08 16.92
N HIS A 560 18.91 -3.54 17.68
CA HIS A 560 18.83 -3.35 19.12
C HIS A 560 18.36 -4.66 19.76
N ASP A 561 19.15 -5.20 20.69
CA ASP A 561 18.97 -6.55 21.23
C ASP A 561 18.94 -7.62 20.11
N SER A 562 17.94 -8.50 20.11
CA SER A 562 17.66 -9.45 19.04
C SER A 562 16.87 -8.84 17.87
N MET A 563 16.58 -7.53 17.93
CA MET A 563 15.70 -6.88 16.98
C MET A 563 16.46 -6.17 15.83
N GLU A 564 15.99 -6.24 14.59
CA GLU A 564 16.48 -5.46 13.44
C GLU A 564 15.34 -4.66 12.78
N SER A 565 15.64 -3.43 12.36
CA SER A 565 14.75 -2.57 11.58
C SER A 565 15.49 -1.97 10.39
N ILE A 566 14.77 -1.81 9.28
CA ILE A 566 15.36 -1.41 7.99
C ILE A 566 14.64 -0.17 7.46
N ALA A 567 15.40 0.89 7.20
CA ALA A 567 14.92 2.07 6.50
C ALA A 567 15.77 2.35 5.27
N ALA A 568 15.18 2.88 4.20
CA ALA A 568 15.90 3.18 2.97
C ALA A 568 15.50 4.55 2.44
N ILE A 569 16.49 5.40 2.21
CA ILE A 569 16.31 6.68 1.52
C ILE A 569 16.54 6.45 0.04
N ARG A 570 15.52 6.78 -0.75
CA ARG A 570 15.58 6.75 -2.20
C ARG A 570 15.85 8.15 -2.71
N ILE A 571 16.94 8.30 -3.45
CA ILE A 571 17.41 9.58 -3.97
C ILE A 571 17.34 9.48 -5.50
N SER A 572 16.81 10.51 -6.14
CA SER A 572 16.66 10.62 -7.59
C SER A 572 16.74 12.10 -8.01
N THR A 573 16.89 12.39 -9.30
CA THR A 573 17.00 13.77 -9.76
C THR A 573 15.78 14.61 -9.37
N GLY A 574 15.99 15.59 -8.47
CA GLY A 574 14.95 16.52 -8.03
C GLY A 574 13.93 15.93 -7.04
N HIS A 575 14.11 14.70 -6.57
CA HIS A 575 13.18 14.07 -5.63
C HIS A 575 13.86 13.07 -4.70
N SER A 576 13.43 13.01 -3.44
CA SER A 576 13.94 12.06 -2.45
C SER A 576 12.88 11.76 -1.39
N PHE A 577 12.86 10.52 -0.90
CA PHE A 577 11.94 10.10 0.17
C PHE A 577 12.49 8.91 0.97
N LEU A 578 11.95 8.72 2.18
CA LEU A 578 12.23 7.57 3.03
C LEU A 578 11.18 6.47 2.79
N SER A 579 11.62 5.21 2.82
CA SER A 579 10.76 4.04 2.96
C SER A 579 11.23 3.23 4.17
N ILE A 580 10.31 2.55 4.86
CA ILE A 580 10.64 1.68 6.00
C ILE A 580 10.03 0.31 5.80
N SER A 581 10.76 -0.73 6.21
CA SER A 581 10.17 -2.06 6.34
C SER A 581 9.82 -2.27 7.81
N PRO A 582 8.56 -2.63 8.13
CA PRO A 582 8.19 -2.94 9.50
C PRO A 582 9.08 -4.07 10.00
N PRO A 583 9.46 -4.05 11.29
CA PRO A 583 10.31 -5.10 11.83
C PRO A 583 9.56 -6.45 11.78
N PRO A 584 10.25 -7.58 11.53
CA PRO A 584 9.61 -8.86 11.29
C PRO A 584 9.04 -9.53 12.56
N TYR A 585 8.89 -8.81 13.67
CA TYR A 585 8.46 -9.39 14.95
C TYR A 585 6.99 -9.71 14.96
N GLU A 586 6.70 -10.92 15.44
CA GLU A 586 5.35 -11.35 15.77
C GLU A 586 4.96 -10.84 17.17
N PHE A 587 3.67 -10.63 17.36
CA PHE A 587 3.11 -10.35 18.68
C PHE A 587 3.23 -11.60 19.57
N SER A 588 3.54 -11.43 20.85
CA SER A 588 3.52 -12.52 21.83
C SER A 588 2.10 -13.08 22.01
N GLU A 589 1.96 -14.23 22.67
CA GLU A 589 0.64 -14.80 22.99
C GLU A 589 -0.24 -13.83 23.81
N ASP A 590 0.35 -13.13 24.77
CA ASP A 590 -0.35 -12.11 25.58
C ASP A 590 -0.78 -10.91 24.72
N GLU A 591 0.09 -10.43 23.82
CA GLU A 591 -0.22 -9.34 22.90
C GLU A 591 -1.32 -9.76 21.91
N ASN A 592 -1.28 -10.99 21.38
CA ASN A 592 -2.33 -11.54 20.52
C ASN A 592 -3.66 -11.69 21.28
N SER A 593 -3.63 -12.13 22.53
CA SER A 593 -4.81 -12.23 23.39
C SER A 593 -5.42 -10.86 23.66
N LEU A 594 -4.59 -9.84 23.88
CA LEU A 594 -5.02 -8.46 23.99
C LEU A 594 -5.68 -7.97 22.69
N LEU A 595 -5.05 -8.20 21.53
CA LEU A 595 -5.64 -7.87 20.22
C LEU A 595 -7.01 -8.53 20.02
N CYS A 596 -7.15 -9.82 20.34
CA CYS A 596 -8.43 -10.53 20.27
C CYS A 596 -9.49 -9.89 21.18
N SER A 597 -9.12 -9.47 22.39
CA SER A 597 -10.03 -8.78 23.31
C SER A 597 -10.48 -7.42 22.76
N LEU A 598 -9.56 -6.64 22.17
CA LEU A 598 -9.86 -5.34 21.57
C LEU A 598 -10.74 -5.50 20.34
N GLN A 599 -10.51 -6.52 19.51
CA GLN A 599 -11.35 -6.81 18.35
C GLN A 599 -12.79 -7.09 18.77
N ARG A 600 -12.98 -7.90 19.82
CA ARG A 600 -14.32 -8.23 20.33
C ARG A 600 -15.04 -7.00 20.86
N LYS A 601 -14.35 -6.20 21.69
CA LYS A 601 -14.88 -4.92 22.20
C LYS A 601 -15.29 -3.97 21.07
N ALA A 602 -14.51 -3.90 19.99
CA ALA A 602 -14.84 -3.09 18.83
C ALA A 602 -16.11 -3.61 18.11
N LEU A 603 -16.26 -4.93 17.96
CA LEU A 603 -17.44 -5.54 17.34
C LEU A 603 -18.71 -5.39 18.20
N GLU A 604 -18.59 -5.44 19.53
CA GLU A 604 -19.71 -5.24 20.48
C GLU A 604 -20.37 -3.86 20.34
N LYS A 605 -19.70 -2.88 19.72
CA LYS A 605 -20.26 -1.55 19.45
C LYS A 605 -21.28 -1.52 18.32
N ASP A 606 -21.29 -2.53 17.44
CA ASP A 606 -22.22 -2.64 16.31
C ASP A 606 -22.34 -1.34 15.48
N SER A 607 -21.18 -0.76 15.16
CA SER A 607 -21.08 0.55 14.50
C SER A 607 -20.00 0.59 13.44
N PHE A 608 -20.01 1.64 12.62
CA PHE A 608 -19.02 1.83 11.57
C PHE A 608 -17.58 1.84 12.11
N LEU A 609 -17.31 2.62 13.17
CA LEU A 609 -15.97 2.68 13.76
C LEU A 609 -15.60 1.35 14.40
N GLY A 610 -16.55 0.69 15.09
CA GLY A 610 -16.37 -0.66 15.62
C GLY A 610 -15.90 -1.65 14.56
N TYR A 611 -16.56 -1.67 13.40
CA TYR A 611 -16.20 -2.52 12.28
C TYR A 611 -14.83 -2.17 11.69
N ALA A 612 -14.52 -0.88 11.55
CA ALA A 612 -13.24 -0.42 11.01
C ALA A 612 -12.06 -0.81 11.91
N PHE A 613 -12.19 -0.62 13.23
CA PHE A 613 -11.19 -1.06 14.19
C PHE A 613 -11.08 -2.58 14.25
N ALA A 614 -12.20 -3.31 14.27
CA ALA A 614 -12.20 -4.76 14.27
C ALA A 614 -11.46 -5.32 13.04
N GLN A 615 -11.71 -4.77 11.85
CA GLN A 615 -11.01 -5.15 10.62
C GLN A 615 -9.52 -4.77 10.66
N TYR A 616 -9.17 -3.63 11.23
CA TYR A 616 -7.77 -3.24 11.41
C TYR A 616 -7.02 -4.17 12.36
N ILE A 617 -7.61 -4.48 13.52
CA ILE A 617 -7.03 -5.40 14.50
C ILE A 617 -6.88 -6.81 13.94
N ARG A 618 -7.89 -7.30 13.21
CA ARG A 618 -7.83 -8.59 12.50
C ARG A 618 -6.60 -8.70 11.60
N ARG A 619 -6.18 -7.60 10.98
CA ARG A 619 -5.01 -7.53 10.08
C ARG A 619 -3.66 -7.44 10.78
N LEU A 620 -3.63 -6.99 12.03
CA LEU A 620 -2.38 -6.90 12.80
C LEU A 620 -1.94 -8.28 13.34
N ARG A 621 -2.86 -9.22 13.54
CA ARG A 621 -2.55 -10.54 14.09
C ARG A 621 -1.75 -11.37 13.06
N PRO A 622 -0.50 -11.79 13.37
CA PRO A 622 0.25 -12.75 12.55
C PRO A 622 -0.44 -14.12 12.54
N ARG A 623 0.03 -14.97 11.62
CA ARG A 623 -0.46 -16.33 11.39
C ARG A 623 -0.34 -17.14 12.68
N CYS A 624 -1.44 -17.48 13.35
CA CYS A 624 -1.37 -18.45 14.45
C CYS A 624 -0.93 -19.82 13.91
N GLU A 625 -0.03 -20.48 14.63
CA GLU A 625 0.45 -21.85 14.35
C GLU A 625 -0.68 -22.89 14.42
N ASP A 626 -1.80 -22.56 15.06
CA ASP A 626 -2.93 -23.45 15.34
C ASP A 626 -3.87 -23.69 14.14
N GLY A 627 -3.54 -23.19 12.95
CA GLY A 627 -4.25 -23.51 11.70
C GLY A 627 -5.69 -23.03 11.62
N LYS A 628 -6.15 -22.17 12.55
CA LYS A 628 -7.51 -21.61 12.58
C LYS A 628 -7.49 -20.10 12.85
N ASP A 629 -6.88 -19.31 11.96
CA ASP A 629 -7.29 -17.90 11.78
C ASP A 629 -6.81 -17.29 10.45
N GLU A 630 -7.59 -16.31 9.99
CA GLU A 630 -7.94 -16.05 8.59
C GLU A 630 -7.05 -15.07 7.77
N LEU A 631 -5.72 -15.23 7.72
CA LEU A 631 -4.86 -14.40 6.82
C LEU A 631 -3.76 -15.12 6.04
N ALA A 632 -3.81 -16.45 5.96
CA ALA A 632 -3.07 -17.22 4.97
C ALA A 632 -3.67 -17.01 3.55
N PHE A 633 -2.93 -17.35 2.50
CA PHE A 633 -3.43 -17.41 1.10
C PHE A 633 -4.90 -17.91 0.97
N PRO A 634 -5.36 -18.96 1.70
CA PRO A 634 -6.78 -19.36 1.72
C PRO A 634 -7.80 -18.26 2.01
N CYS A 635 -7.45 -17.27 2.81
CA CYS A 635 -8.38 -16.25 3.26
C CYS A 635 -8.55 -15.17 2.20
N ILE A 636 -7.45 -14.81 1.52
CA ILE A 636 -7.51 -14.00 0.31
C ILE A 636 -8.31 -14.73 -0.77
N GLN A 637 -8.15 -16.06 -0.90
CA GLN A 637 -8.96 -16.85 -1.83
C GLN A 637 -10.45 -16.81 -1.50
N ASN A 638 -10.85 -16.95 -0.24
CA ASN A 638 -12.26 -16.86 0.17
C ASN A 638 -12.87 -15.51 -0.23
N GLU A 639 -12.13 -14.43 -0.02
CA GLU A 639 -12.56 -13.09 -0.39
C GLU A 639 -12.68 -12.90 -1.91
N ILE A 640 -11.78 -13.52 -2.70
CA ILE A 640 -11.88 -13.57 -4.17
C ILE A 640 -13.08 -14.42 -4.61
N LEU A 641 -13.35 -15.55 -3.96
CA LEU A 641 -14.51 -16.39 -4.24
C LEU A 641 -15.83 -15.65 -4.00
N GLU A 642 -15.92 -14.83 -2.95
CA GLU A 642 -17.08 -13.95 -2.72
C GLU A 642 -17.28 -12.95 -3.87
N VAL A 643 -16.20 -12.34 -4.36
CA VAL A 643 -16.26 -11.45 -5.53
C VAL A 643 -16.73 -12.19 -6.78
N ILE A 644 -16.25 -13.43 -6.99
CA ILE A 644 -16.69 -14.28 -8.11
C ILE A 644 -18.17 -14.64 -7.97
N ARG A 645 -18.63 -15.02 -6.77
CA ARG A 645 -20.03 -15.34 -6.46
C ARG A 645 -20.96 -14.16 -6.72
N ASN A 646 -20.49 -12.95 -6.41
CA ASN A 646 -21.18 -11.70 -6.70
C ASN A 646 -20.89 -11.16 -8.11
N ASN A 647 -20.51 -12.03 -9.05
CA ASN A 647 -20.31 -11.70 -10.47
C ASN A 647 -19.43 -10.45 -10.72
N TYR A 648 -18.43 -10.23 -9.87
CA TYR A 648 -17.51 -9.09 -9.94
C TYR A 648 -18.17 -7.71 -9.87
N GLU A 649 -19.42 -7.63 -9.39
CA GLU A 649 -20.16 -6.36 -9.28
C GLU A 649 -19.49 -5.38 -8.31
N ASN A 650 -18.79 -5.92 -7.31
CA ASN A 650 -18.10 -5.14 -6.30
C ASN A 650 -16.70 -5.67 -5.99
N MET A 651 -15.70 -4.99 -6.54
CA MET A 651 -14.29 -5.29 -6.30
C MET A 651 -13.75 -4.65 -5.00
N ASN A 652 -14.51 -3.76 -4.34
CA ASN A 652 -14.02 -3.02 -3.17
C ASN A 652 -13.75 -3.92 -1.97
N ARG A 653 -14.39 -5.09 -1.88
CA ARG A 653 -14.13 -6.11 -0.86
C ARG A 653 -12.64 -6.45 -0.76
N LEU A 654 -11.96 -6.62 -1.90
CA LEU A 654 -10.53 -6.94 -1.95
C LEU A 654 -9.65 -5.76 -1.49
N LEU A 655 -10.15 -4.53 -1.59
CA LEU A 655 -9.43 -3.32 -1.17
C LEU A 655 -9.41 -3.12 0.35
N LEU A 656 -10.29 -3.81 1.09
CA LEU A 656 -10.37 -3.78 2.56
C LEU A 656 -9.45 -4.79 3.27
N LEU A 657 -8.72 -5.61 2.51
CA LEU A 657 -7.78 -6.57 3.04
C LEU A 657 -6.48 -5.86 3.50
N ASN A 658 -5.32 -6.43 3.22
CA ASN A 658 -4.05 -5.81 3.57
C ASN A 658 -3.65 -4.71 2.57
N LYS A 659 -2.68 -3.88 2.95
CA LYS A 659 -2.05 -2.94 2.02
C LYS A 659 -1.39 -3.74 0.89
N ILE A 660 -1.93 -3.66 -0.32
CA ILE A 660 -1.56 -4.56 -1.43
C ILE A 660 -0.16 -4.22 -2.00
N SER A 661 0.45 -3.09 -1.61
CA SER A 661 1.84 -2.78 -1.96
C SER A 661 2.86 -3.73 -1.34
N ILE A 662 2.49 -4.49 -0.31
CA ILE A 662 3.34 -5.53 0.27
C ILE A 662 3.48 -6.67 -0.75
N LEU A 663 4.71 -6.98 -1.16
CA LEU A 663 4.99 -7.92 -2.26
C LEU A 663 4.33 -9.31 -2.06
N GLY A 664 4.35 -9.86 -0.85
CA GLY A 664 3.70 -11.14 -0.54
C GLY A 664 2.18 -11.09 -0.73
N VAL A 665 1.53 -10.02 -0.24
CA VAL A 665 0.09 -9.80 -0.41
C VAL A 665 -0.25 -9.59 -1.90
N ALA A 666 0.57 -8.84 -2.62
CA ALA A 666 0.41 -8.63 -4.06
C ALA A 666 0.44 -9.96 -4.82
N ARG A 667 1.39 -10.84 -4.49
CA ARG A 667 1.48 -12.18 -5.06
C ARG A 667 0.23 -13.00 -4.77
N ASP A 668 -0.17 -13.10 -3.51
CA ASP A 668 -1.31 -13.90 -3.10
C ASP A 668 -2.61 -13.42 -3.80
N MET A 669 -2.78 -12.10 -3.96
CA MET A 669 -3.88 -11.51 -4.74
C MET A 669 -3.80 -11.86 -6.22
N VAL A 670 -2.64 -11.68 -6.87
CA VAL A 670 -2.45 -11.96 -8.30
C VAL A 670 -2.66 -13.44 -8.61
N GLU A 671 -2.03 -14.32 -7.85
CA GLU A 671 -2.18 -15.77 -8.00
C GLU A 671 -3.62 -16.22 -7.70
N GLY A 672 -4.23 -15.75 -6.61
CA GLY A 672 -5.63 -16.05 -6.29
C GLY A 672 -6.59 -15.64 -7.41
N CYS A 673 -6.44 -14.41 -7.93
CA CYS A 673 -7.29 -13.91 -9.01
C CYS A 673 -7.15 -14.76 -10.27
N MET A 674 -5.93 -15.09 -10.69
CA MET A 674 -5.70 -15.82 -11.94
C MET A 674 -6.03 -17.31 -11.85
N ILE A 675 -5.75 -17.95 -10.71
CA ILE A 675 -6.03 -19.37 -10.51
C ILE A 675 -7.55 -19.60 -10.42
N LEU A 676 -8.25 -18.81 -9.61
CA LEU A 676 -9.68 -19.00 -9.35
C LEU A 676 -10.58 -18.56 -10.52
N THR A 677 -10.06 -17.77 -11.46
CA THR A 677 -10.80 -17.34 -12.66
C THR A 677 -10.32 -18.01 -13.95
N SER A 678 -9.48 -19.05 -13.86
CA SER A 678 -8.86 -19.74 -15.01
C SER A 678 -9.84 -20.35 -16.02
N ARG A 679 -11.10 -20.61 -15.63
CA ARG A 679 -12.16 -21.12 -16.52
C ARG A 679 -13.13 -20.04 -17.01
N ALA A 680 -13.00 -18.82 -16.52
CA ALA A 680 -13.88 -17.73 -16.94
C ALA A 680 -13.41 -17.19 -18.29
N GLU A 681 -14.36 -16.88 -19.17
CA GLU A 681 -14.07 -16.14 -20.39
C GLU A 681 -13.85 -14.66 -20.04
N LEU A 682 -12.57 -14.31 -19.85
CA LEU A 682 -12.18 -12.96 -19.45
C LEU A 682 -11.71 -12.14 -20.65
N THR A 683 -11.98 -10.84 -20.58
CA THR A 683 -11.44 -9.85 -21.55
C THR A 683 -10.44 -8.94 -20.85
N PRO A 684 -9.57 -8.22 -21.60
CA PRO A 684 -8.68 -7.19 -21.02
C PRO A 684 -9.42 -6.07 -20.27
N HIS A 685 -10.73 -5.97 -20.49
CA HIS A 685 -11.63 -4.97 -19.93
C HIS A 685 -12.32 -5.44 -18.64
N HIS A 686 -12.21 -6.72 -18.29
CA HIS A 686 -12.87 -7.32 -17.14
C HIS A 686 -12.32 -6.76 -15.81
N PRO A 687 -13.17 -6.46 -14.79
CA PRO A 687 -12.74 -5.87 -13.53
C PRO A 687 -11.60 -6.63 -12.84
N ILE A 688 -11.68 -7.97 -12.76
CA ILE A 688 -10.61 -8.80 -12.17
C ILE A 688 -9.27 -8.64 -12.90
N ILE A 689 -9.27 -8.60 -14.24
CA ILE A 689 -8.05 -8.44 -15.05
C ILE A 689 -7.44 -7.06 -14.81
N ARG A 690 -8.28 -6.02 -14.73
CA ARG A 690 -7.83 -4.65 -14.51
C ARG A 690 -7.30 -4.43 -13.10
N PHE A 691 -7.98 -5.00 -12.09
CA PHE A 691 -7.50 -5.05 -10.71
C PHE A 691 -6.13 -5.76 -10.63
N THR A 692 -6.00 -6.96 -11.18
CA THR A 692 -4.73 -7.70 -11.21
C THR A 692 -3.64 -6.96 -12.00
N SER A 693 -3.99 -6.33 -13.13
CA SER A 693 -3.05 -5.53 -13.93
C SER A 693 -2.54 -4.32 -13.15
N ASN A 694 -3.41 -3.66 -12.39
CA ASN A 694 -3.02 -2.54 -11.53
C ASN A 694 -2.05 -2.98 -10.43
N ILE A 695 -2.29 -4.13 -9.77
CA ILE A 695 -1.35 -4.69 -8.79
C ILE A 695 0.01 -4.92 -9.42
N ILE A 696 0.06 -5.66 -10.53
CA ILE A 696 1.32 -5.98 -11.24
C ILE A 696 2.04 -4.71 -11.67
N GLY A 697 1.31 -3.73 -12.21
CA GLY A 697 1.86 -2.47 -12.69
C GLY A 697 2.31 -1.50 -11.60
N CYS A 698 1.98 -1.73 -10.33
CA CYS A 698 2.55 -0.98 -9.21
C CYS A 698 3.87 -1.58 -8.69
N MET A 699 4.23 -2.79 -9.12
CA MET A 699 5.43 -3.49 -8.67
C MET A 699 6.63 -3.15 -9.55
N ASN A 700 7.85 -3.19 -9.00
CA ASN A 700 9.07 -2.91 -9.79
C ASN A 700 9.44 -4.10 -10.68
N LEU A 701 8.75 -4.23 -11.82
CA LEU A 701 8.94 -5.31 -12.77
C LEU A 701 10.29 -5.24 -13.52
N ARG A 702 11.12 -4.20 -13.31
CA ARG A 702 12.49 -4.19 -13.83
C ARG A 702 13.33 -5.34 -13.27
N LYS A 703 13.03 -5.76 -12.03
CA LYS A 703 13.75 -6.85 -11.34
C LYS A 703 13.23 -8.21 -11.79
N SER A 704 14.13 -9.07 -12.28
CA SER A 704 13.81 -10.42 -12.73
C SER A 704 13.19 -11.30 -11.64
N CYS A 705 13.63 -11.17 -10.39
CA CYS A 705 13.06 -11.89 -9.26
C CYS A 705 11.59 -11.52 -9.00
N ILE A 706 11.23 -10.23 -9.14
CA ILE A 706 9.84 -9.77 -8.97
C ILE A 706 8.95 -10.34 -10.09
N GLN A 707 9.46 -10.42 -11.32
CA GLN A 707 8.73 -11.06 -12.42
C GLN A 707 8.50 -12.55 -12.15
N ALA A 708 9.53 -13.28 -11.70
CA ALA A 708 9.44 -14.69 -11.34
C ALA A 708 8.47 -14.94 -10.16
N PHE A 709 8.37 -13.98 -9.25
CA PHE A 709 7.49 -14.05 -8.08
C PHE A 709 6.01 -13.76 -8.39
N LEU A 710 5.71 -12.83 -9.32
CA LEU A 710 4.35 -12.32 -9.56
C LEU A 710 3.67 -12.87 -10.81
N LEU A 711 4.43 -13.11 -11.88
CA LEU A 711 3.87 -13.41 -13.19
C LEU A 711 3.54 -14.89 -13.50
N PRO A 712 3.99 -15.92 -12.75
CA PRO A 712 3.73 -17.32 -13.12
C PRO A 712 2.25 -17.67 -13.33
N SER A 713 1.36 -17.20 -12.46
CA SER A 713 -0.07 -17.53 -12.51
C SER A 713 -0.79 -17.01 -13.75
N LEU A 714 -0.31 -15.92 -14.36
CA LEU A 714 -0.84 -15.40 -15.63
C LEU A 714 -0.62 -16.40 -16.77
N ILE A 715 0.47 -17.16 -16.69
CA ILE A 715 0.85 -18.14 -17.71
C ILE A 715 0.08 -19.44 -17.48
N TYR A 716 0.08 -19.94 -16.24
CA TYR A 716 -0.65 -21.17 -15.89
C TYR A 716 -2.17 -21.05 -16.11
N SER A 717 -2.73 -19.85 -15.96
CA SER A 717 -4.13 -19.55 -16.29
C SER A 717 -4.39 -19.25 -17.77
N ASN A 718 -3.36 -19.30 -18.62
CA ASN A 718 -3.44 -18.92 -20.03
C ASN A 718 -3.96 -17.48 -20.28
N ASN A 719 -3.88 -16.61 -19.27
CA ASN A 719 -4.42 -15.25 -19.30
C ASN A 719 -3.36 -14.17 -19.58
N ALA A 720 -2.08 -14.52 -19.76
CA ALA A 720 -0.99 -13.57 -20.00
C ALA A 720 -1.29 -12.60 -21.17
N HIS A 721 -1.97 -13.08 -22.22
CA HIS A 721 -2.36 -12.28 -23.38
C HIS A 721 -3.37 -11.16 -23.06
N LEU A 722 -4.09 -11.25 -21.95
CA LEU A 722 -5.03 -10.21 -21.51
C LEU A 722 -4.31 -8.98 -20.93
N PHE A 723 -3.05 -9.13 -20.52
CA PHE A 723 -2.24 -8.07 -19.92
C PHE A 723 -1.42 -7.31 -20.97
N ARG A 724 -2.11 -6.50 -21.79
CA ARG A 724 -1.57 -5.77 -22.96
C ARG A 724 -0.34 -4.88 -22.70
N ARG A 725 -0.01 -4.60 -21.44
CA ARG A 725 1.14 -3.78 -21.00
C ARG A 725 2.37 -4.59 -20.63
N ILE A 726 2.29 -5.90 -20.80
CA ILE A 726 3.37 -6.83 -20.53
C ILE A 726 3.76 -7.47 -21.86
N SER A 727 4.88 -7.02 -22.41
CA SER A 727 5.43 -7.51 -23.68
C SER A 727 6.79 -8.16 -23.43
N LEU A 728 6.79 -9.34 -22.82
CA LEU A 728 8.01 -10.13 -22.57
C LEU A 728 8.23 -11.18 -23.67
N PRO A 729 9.50 -11.46 -24.04
CA PRO A 729 9.83 -12.51 -24.99
C PRO A 729 9.51 -13.90 -24.41
N PHE A 730 9.26 -14.88 -25.29
CA PHE A 730 8.91 -16.26 -24.91
C PHE A 730 9.95 -16.89 -23.98
N GLU A 731 11.22 -16.64 -24.24
CA GLU A 731 12.36 -17.11 -23.45
C GLU A 731 12.25 -16.67 -22.00
N ARG A 732 11.79 -15.43 -21.77
CA ARG A 732 11.60 -14.93 -20.42
C ARG A 732 10.40 -15.57 -19.73
N TRP A 733 9.30 -15.75 -20.44
CA TRP A 733 8.17 -16.50 -19.90
C TRP A 733 8.57 -17.93 -19.50
N ARG A 734 9.41 -18.58 -20.31
CA ARG A 734 10.02 -19.88 -20.00
C ARG A 734 10.90 -19.83 -18.76
N GLU A 735 11.77 -18.82 -18.62
CA GLU A 735 12.61 -18.64 -17.42
C GLU A 735 11.77 -18.45 -16.15
N ILE A 736 10.68 -17.68 -16.22
CA ILE A 736 9.78 -17.43 -15.07
C ILE A 736 9.14 -18.73 -14.59
N ILE A 737 8.68 -19.58 -15.52
CA ILE A 737 8.01 -20.86 -15.20
C ILE A 737 8.99 -21.86 -14.60
N LEU A 738 10.23 -21.87 -15.08
CA LEU A 738 11.28 -22.78 -14.64
C LEU A 738 12.14 -22.19 -13.52
N ASP A 739 11.74 -21.07 -12.91
CA ASP A 739 12.52 -20.43 -11.86
C ASP A 739 12.67 -21.38 -10.66
N PRO A 740 13.89 -21.81 -10.30
CA PRO A 740 14.12 -22.87 -9.32
C PRO A 740 13.69 -22.49 -7.91
N LYS A 741 13.52 -21.19 -7.62
CA LYS A 741 13.09 -20.71 -6.30
C LYS A 741 11.58 -20.57 -6.21
N GLU A 742 10.91 -20.18 -7.29
CA GLU A 742 9.49 -19.76 -7.24
C GLU A 742 8.47 -20.76 -7.76
N HIS A 743 8.87 -21.70 -8.64
CA HIS A 743 7.90 -22.63 -9.21
C HIS A 743 7.28 -23.57 -8.15
N ILE A 744 8.05 -24.00 -7.14
CA ILE A 744 7.54 -24.83 -6.03
C ILE A 744 6.42 -24.08 -5.30
N ASN A 745 6.71 -22.86 -4.84
CA ASN A 745 5.75 -21.97 -4.16
C ASN A 745 4.48 -21.72 -4.99
N THR A 746 4.64 -21.65 -6.32
CA THR A 746 3.51 -21.49 -7.25
C THR A 746 2.66 -22.76 -7.26
N PHE A 747 3.27 -23.94 -7.40
CA PHE A 747 2.55 -25.21 -7.38
C PHE A 747 1.84 -25.47 -6.05
N GLU A 748 2.43 -25.08 -4.91
CA GLU A 748 1.75 -25.18 -3.62
C GLU A 748 0.41 -24.45 -3.59
N ARG A 749 0.34 -23.27 -4.23
CA ARG A 749 -0.88 -22.46 -4.32
C ARG A 749 -1.88 -23.00 -5.31
N ILE A 750 -1.41 -23.52 -6.44
CA ILE A 750 -2.23 -24.24 -7.44
C ILE A 750 -2.90 -25.45 -6.77
N ILE A 751 -2.14 -26.23 -6.01
CA ILE A 751 -2.63 -27.39 -5.25
C ILE A 751 -3.65 -26.94 -4.20
N HIS A 752 -3.36 -25.85 -3.47
CA HIS A 752 -4.24 -25.32 -2.44
C HIS A 752 -5.61 -24.87 -2.98
N ALA A 753 -5.67 -24.37 -4.22
CA ALA A 753 -6.93 -24.08 -4.90
C ALA A 753 -7.82 -25.32 -5.17
N ASN A 754 -7.29 -26.54 -4.94
CA ASN A 754 -8.01 -27.82 -4.97
C ASN A 754 -8.81 -28.07 -6.27
N ASN A 755 -8.28 -27.63 -7.40
CA ASN A 755 -8.89 -27.76 -8.72
C ASN A 755 -8.05 -28.73 -9.59
N PRO A 756 -8.46 -30.01 -9.73
CA PRO A 756 -7.64 -31.03 -10.39
C PRO A 756 -7.41 -30.75 -11.88
N GLU A 757 -8.41 -30.22 -12.60
CA GLU A 757 -8.26 -29.89 -14.02
C GLU A 757 -7.28 -28.73 -14.24
N PHE A 758 -7.33 -27.70 -13.38
CA PHE A 758 -6.38 -26.59 -13.44
C PHE A 758 -4.96 -27.04 -13.09
N LEU A 759 -4.81 -27.86 -12.04
CA LEU A 759 -3.53 -28.47 -11.68
C LEU A 759 -2.97 -29.33 -12.83
N ALA A 760 -3.81 -30.17 -13.44
CA ALA A 760 -3.41 -30.98 -14.59
C ALA A 760 -2.96 -30.12 -15.77
N SER A 761 -3.68 -29.02 -16.05
CA SER A 761 -3.30 -28.05 -17.09
C SER A 761 -1.97 -27.36 -16.79
N ALA A 762 -1.71 -27.00 -15.53
CA ALA A 762 -0.45 -26.42 -15.10
C ALA A 762 0.73 -27.40 -15.25
N ILE A 763 0.54 -28.68 -14.88
CA ILE A 763 1.51 -29.75 -15.08
C ILE A 763 1.80 -29.96 -16.57
N ARG A 764 0.77 -29.98 -17.41
CA ARG A 764 0.92 -30.06 -18.87
C ARG A 764 1.78 -28.92 -19.42
N LEU A 765 1.51 -27.68 -19.01
CA LEU A 765 2.27 -26.53 -19.46
C LEU A 765 3.74 -26.59 -19.00
N TYR A 766 3.97 -26.94 -17.73
CA TYR A 766 5.31 -27.08 -17.18
C TYR A 766 6.11 -28.16 -17.93
N THR A 767 5.53 -29.35 -18.12
CA THR A 767 6.16 -30.46 -18.85
C THR A 767 6.47 -30.11 -20.31
N GLN A 768 5.59 -29.36 -20.97
CA GLN A 768 5.82 -28.85 -22.33
C GLN A 768 7.00 -27.86 -22.40
N ILE A 769 7.30 -27.11 -21.34
CA ILE A 769 8.30 -26.04 -21.33
C ILE A 769 9.68 -26.52 -20.84
N GLU A 770 9.72 -27.45 -19.89
CA GLU A 770 10.97 -27.95 -19.32
C GLU A 770 11.84 -28.64 -20.40
N LYS A 771 11.26 -29.53 -21.21
CA LYS A 771 11.91 -30.26 -22.32
C LYS A 771 13.35 -30.74 -22.01
N LYS A 772 13.60 -31.25 -20.80
CA LYS A 772 14.92 -31.74 -20.37
C LYS A 772 15.12 -33.22 -20.71
N ARG A 773 16.40 -33.66 -20.74
CA ARG A 773 16.77 -35.07 -20.91
C ARG A 773 16.35 -35.94 -19.72
N ALA A 774 16.33 -35.39 -18.50
CA ALA A 774 15.86 -36.02 -17.27
C ALA A 774 15.07 -35.00 -16.42
N LEU A 775 14.21 -35.49 -15.52
CA LEU A 775 13.53 -34.62 -14.56
C LEU A 775 14.54 -33.95 -13.65
N SER A 776 14.39 -32.64 -13.43
CA SER A 776 15.14 -31.97 -12.38
C SER A 776 14.66 -32.42 -11.00
N ALA A 777 15.53 -32.44 -9.99
CA ALA A 777 15.14 -32.78 -8.62
C ALA A 777 14.01 -31.87 -8.06
N GLN A 778 13.81 -30.72 -8.67
CA GLN A 778 12.77 -29.75 -8.33
C GLN A 778 11.49 -29.93 -9.16
N ASN A 779 11.45 -30.86 -10.11
CA ASN A 779 10.26 -31.06 -10.93
C ASN A 779 9.05 -31.39 -10.04
N PRO A 780 7.89 -30.72 -10.20
CA PRO A 780 6.73 -30.86 -9.33
C PRO A 780 6.24 -32.31 -9.15
N LEU A 781 6.45 -33.18 -10.14
CA LEU A 781 5.99 -34.57 -10.12
C LEU A 781 6.85 -35.49 -9.24
N ILE A 782 8.08 -35.08 -8.89
CA ILE A 782 9.01 -35.89 -8.08
C ILE A 782 9.56 -35.13 -6.87
N GLU A 783 9.35 -33.82 -6.81
CA GLU A 783 9.70 -33.01 -5.65
C GLU A 783 8.80 -33.44 -4.47
N LYS A 784 9.44 -33.80 -3.36
CA LYS A 784 8.83 -34.50 -2.22
C LYS A 784 7.76 -33.66 -1.52
N SER A 785 7.92 -32.34 -1.46
CA SER A 785 6.94 -31.45 -0.82
C SER A 785 5.65 -31.26 -1.65
N LEU A 786 5.68 -31.59 -2.95
CA LEU A 786 4.57 -31.39 -3.87
C LEU A 786 3.91 -32.69 -4.33
N ASN A 787 4.69 -33.71 -4.69
CA ASN A 787 4.21 -34.85 -5.48
C ASN A 787 3.05 -35.64 -4.82
N LYS A 788 3.08 -35.87 -3.50
CA LYS A 788 1.99 -36.53 -2.75
C LYS A 788 0.74 -35.66 -2.72
N ARG A 789 0.89 -34.34 -2.56
CA ARG A 789 -0.23 -33.40 -2.55
C ARG A 789 -0.86 -33.26 -3.95
N ILE A 790 -0.04 -33.30 -5.00
CA ILE A 790 -0.50 -33.39 -6.40
C ILE A 790 -1.34 -34.67 -6.59
N PHE A 791 -0.82 -35.81 -6.13
CA PHE A 791 -1.57 -37.07 -6.17
C PHE A 791 -2.92 -36.94 -5.46
N LYS A 792 -2.94 -36.46 -4.22
CA LYS A 792 -4.19 -36.24 -3.46
C LYS A 792 -5.19 -35.37 -4.21
N CYS A 793 -4.73 -34.31 -4.88
CA CYS A 793 -5.59 -33.40 -5.62
C CYS A 793 -6.16 -34.04 -6.90
N LEU A 794 -5.31 -34.67 -7.74
CA LEU A 794 -5.72 -35.27 -9.01
C LEU A 794 -6.62 -36.50 -8.81
N PHE A 795 -6.30 -37.35 -7.83
CA PHE A 795 -7.00 -38.62 -7.60
C PHE A 795 -8.06 -38.51 -6.49
N LYS A 796 -8.53 -37.30 -6.15
CA LYS A 796 -9.54 -37.13 -5.10
C LYS A 796 -10.85 -37.87 -5.38
N ASN A 797 -11.20 -38.01 -6.66
CA ASN A 797 -12.41 -38.69 -7.15
C ASN A 797 -12.13 -40.12 -7.67
N ASP A 798 -10.99 -40.73 -7.29
CA ASP A 798 -10.62 -42.11 -7.64
C ASP A 798 -10.50 -42.41 -9.15
N THR A 799 -10.47 -41.37 -10.00
CA THR A 799 -10.34 -41.50 -11.46
C THR A 799 -8.89 -41.76 -11.89
N VAL A 800 -8.70 -42.64 -12.87
CA VAL A 800 -7.40 -42.95 -13.50
C VAL A 800 -7.09 -42.01 -14.68
N GLU A 801 -8.07 -41.20 -15.12
CA GLU A 801 -7.96 -40.35 -16.32
C GLU A 801 -6.74 -39.42 -16.28
N TYR A 802 -6.45 -38.81 -15.12
CA TYR A 802 -5.29 -37.93 -14.98
C TYR A 802 -3.95 -38.66 -15.11
N ALA A 803 -3.88 -39.95 -14.73
CA ALA A 803 -2.69 -40.77 -14.96
C ALA A 803 -2.46 -41.01 -16.45
N GLN A 804 -3.53 -41.29 -17.20
CA GLN A 804 -3.48 -41.49 -18.65
C GLN A 804 -3.10 -40.19 -19.37
N MET A 805 -3.75 -39.07 -19.02
CA MET A 805 -3.44 -37.75 -19.58
C MET A 805 -1.97 -37.37 -19.36
N LEU A 806 -1.46 -37.55 -18.13
CA LEU A 806 -0.06 -37.25 -17.83
C LEU A 806 0.89 -38.17 -18.61
N SER A 807 0.54 -39.45 -18.73
CA SER A 807 1.30 -40.42 -19.52
C SER A 807 1.43 -39.96 -20.98
N ASP A 808 0.34 -39.51 -21.58
CA ASP A 808 0.32 -39.00 -22.96
C ASP A 808 1.19 -37.75 -23.11
N TRP A 809 1.15 -36.84 -22.14
CA TRP A 809 1.97 -35.64 -22.14
C TRP A 809 3.46 -35.95 -21.98
N ILE A 810 3.82 -36.84 -21.05
CA ILE A 810 5.21 -37.27 -20.87
C ILE A 810 5.72 -37.88 -22.17
N ASN A 811 4.93 -38.74 -22.81
CA ASN A 811 5.27 -39.39 -24.07
C ASN A 811 5.42 -38.40 -25.23
N SER A 812 4.63 -37.32 -25.23
CA SER A 812 4.62 -36.30 -26.28
C SER A 812 5.77 -35.30 -26.15
N TYR A 813 6.12 -34.90 -24.91
CA TYR A 813 7.04 -33.77 -24.69
C TYR A 813 8.46 -34.19 -24.29
N TYR A 814 8.67 -35.34 -23.64
CA TYR A 814 10.02 -35.83 -23.31
C TYR A 814 10.55 -36.74 -24.41
N GLN A 815 11.67 -36.37 -25.04
CA GLN A 815 12.16 -37.06 -26.24
C GLN A 815 13.14 -38.21 -25.97
N VAL A 816 13.91 -38.16 -24.87
CA VAL A 816 15.02 -39.11 -24.62
C VAL A 816 14.68 -40.17 -23.54
N ASN A 817 14.15 -39.75 -22.38
CA ASN A 817 13.92 -40.66 -21.24
C ASN A 817 12.43 -40.84 -20.88
N LYS A 818 11.50 -40.66 -21.84
CA LYS A 818 10.04 -40.71 -21.56
C LYS A 818 9.58 -41.95 -20.81
N LYS A 819 10.12 -43.14 -21.14
CA LYS A 819 9.77 -44.40 -20.46
C LYS A 819 10.22 -44.44 -19.00
N GLU A 820 11.39 -43.87 -18.70
CA GLU A 820 11.90 -43.80 -17.32
C GLU A 820 11.10 -42.82 -16.48
N VAL A 821 10.85 -41.62 -17.03
CA VAL A 821 10.03 -40.58 -16.39
C VAL A 821 8.62 -41.09 -16.12
N HIS A 822 8.04 -41.77 -17.12
CA HIS A 822 6.72 -42.39 -17.04
C HIS A 822 6.65 -43.48 -15.96
N ALA A 823 7.60 -44.42 -15.95
CA ALA A 823 7.67 -45.46 -14.93
C ALA A 823 7.88 -44.88 -13.53
N LEU A 824 8.74 -43.87 -13.39
CA LEU A 824 9.06 -43.20 -12.14
C LEU A 824 7.84 -42.55 -11.50
N VAL A 825 7.10 -41.73 -12.25
CA VAL A 825 5.93 -41.01 -11.72
C VAL A 825 4.80 -41.98 -11.36
N ASN A 826 4.51 -42.96 -12.22
CA ASN A 826 3.45 -43.95 -11.96
C ASN A 826 3.77 -44.83 -10.76
N TYR A 827 5.05 -45.17 -10.55
CA TYR A 827 5.46 -45.88 -9.34
C TYR A 827 5.26 -45.06 -8.08
N ILE A 828 5.69 -43.80 -8.07
CA ILE A 828 5.47 -42.89 -6.93
C ILE A 828 3.97 -42.81 -6.61
N TRP A 829 3.12 -42.64 -7.62
CA TRP A 829 1.68 -42.57 -7.46
C TRP A 829 1.03 -43.89 -7.05
N MET A 830 1.52 -45.04 -7.53
CA MET A 830 1.09 -46.36 -7.07
C MET A 830 1.36 -46.52 -5.57
N ILE A 831 2.55 -46.13 -5.09
CA ILE A 831 2.88 -46.16 -3.67
C ILE A 831 1.94 -45.26 -2.86
N TYR A 832 1.68 -44.03 -3.32
CA TYR A 832 0.72 -43.15 -2.66
C TYR A 832 -0.72 -43.68 -2.72
N ALA A 833 -1.11 -44.38 -3.78
CA ALA A 833 -2.42 -45.03 -3.87
C ALA A 833 -2.57 -46.17 -2.85
N CYS A 834 -1.52 -46.97 -2.62
CA CYS A 834 -1.52 -47.98 -1.55
C CYS A 834 -1.76 -47.36 -0.16
N GLU A 835 -1.23 -46.17 0.08
CA GLU A 835 -1.35 -45.49 1.37
C GLU A 835 -2.68 -44.74 1.53
N GLU A 836 -3.04 -43.90 0.56
CA GLU A 836 -4.15 -42.95 0.65
C GLU A 836 -5.46 -43.52 0.12
N LYS A 837 -5.39 -44.54 -0.74
CA LYS A 837 -6.51 -45.12 -1.50
C LYS A 837 -6.52 -46.65 -1.42
N SER A 838 -6.13 -47.21 -0.26
CA SER A 838 -6.05 -48.67 -0.03
C SER A 838 -7.33 -49.44 -0.35
N GLU A 839 -8.49 -48.78 -0.23
CA GLU A 839 -9.81 -49.35 -0.53
C GLU A 839 -10.13 -49.39 -2.04
N GLN A 840 -9.26 -48.85 -2.89
CA GLN A 840 -9.46 -48.75 -4.35
C GLN A 840 -8.40 -49.60 -5.09
N PRO A 841 -8.48 -50.94 -5.04
CA PRO A 841 -7.47 -51.82 -5.62
C PRO A 841 -7.37 -51.68 -7.15
N GLU A 842 -8.46 -51.34 -7.84
CA GLU A 842 -8.47 -51.13 -9.30
C GLU A 842 -7.61 -49.94 -9.74
N LEU A 843 -7.62 -48.84 -8.96
CA LEU A 843 -6.75 -47.69 -9.18
C LEU A 843 -5.28 -48.07 -9.03
N ILE A 844 -4.95 -48.81 -7.97
CA ILE A 844 -3.58 -49.27 -7.70
C ILE A 844 -3.09 -50.18 -8.82
N ILE A 845 -3.89 -51.15 -9.24
CA ILE A 845 -3.59 -52.07 -10.35
C ILE A 845 -3.41 -51.28 -11.65
N SER A 846 -4.24 -50.27 -11.91
CA SER A 846 -4.14 -49.46 -13.12
C SER A 846 -2.86 -48.63 -13.16
N LEU A 847 -2.46 -48.03 -12.03
CA LEU A 847 -1.19 -47.31 -11.91
C LEU A 847 0.01 -48.26 -12.05
N ALA A 848 -0.06 -49.44 -11.43
CA ALA A 848 0.96 -50.48 -11.55
C ALA A 848 1.15 -50.95 -13.01
N ALA A 849 0.06 -51.08 -13.76
CA ALA A 849 0.10 -51.45 -15.18
C ALA A 849 0.81 -50.43 -16.07
N MET A 850 0.88 -49.16 -15.64
CA MET A 850 1.57 -48.10 -16.38
C MET A 850 3.10 -48.11 -16.15
N ILE A 851 3.62 -48.90 -15.21
CA ILE A 851 5.06 -48.99 -14.95
C ILE A 851 5.70 -49.87 -16.03
N ASN A 852 6.27 -49.29 -17.08
CA ASN A 852 6.73 -50.01 -18.27
C ASN A 852 8.26 -50.18 -18.39
N LYS A 853 9.02 -49.84 -17.34
CA LYS A 853 10.50 -49.97 -17.29
C LYS A 853 10.98 -50.21 -15.86
N SER A 854 12.16 -50.81 -15.72
CA SER A 854 12.86 -50.98 -14.45
C SER A 854 13.12 -49.64 -13.76
N ILE A 855 12.84 -49.57 -12.46
CA ILE A 855 13.00 -48.38 -11.64
C ILE A 855 14.27 -48.54 -10.81
N TYR A 856 15.03 -47.46 -10.68
CA TYR A 856 16.27 -47.45 -9.92
C TYR A 856 16.02 -47.04 -8.47
N LEU A 857 16.87 -47.51 -7.55
CA LEU A 857 16.82 -47.25 -6.10
C LEU A 857 16.74 -45.75 -5.71
N HIS A 858 17.15 -44.83 -6.59
CA HIS A 858 17.06 -43.40 -6.31
C HIS A 858 15.61 -42.86 -6.25
N VAL A 859 14.61 -43.60 -6.77
CA VAL A 859 13.18 -43.23 -6.67
C VAL A 859 12.73 -43.03 -5.23
N PHE A 860 13.32 -43.79 -4.31
CA PHE A 860 12.92 -43.81 -2.92
C PHE A 860 13.10 -42.46 -2.23
N ARG A 861 14.06 -41.65 -2.70
CA ARG A 861 14.30 -40.30 -2.18
C ARG A 861 13.17 -39.31 -2.51
N CYS A 862 12.34 -39.63 -3.50
CA CYS A 862 11.18 -38.84 -3.90
C CYS A 862 9.91 -39.21 -3.13
N LEU A 863 9.90 -40.33 -2.40
CA LEU A 863 8.71 -40.80 -1.69
C LEU A 863 8.51 -40.03 -0.37
N ASP A 864 7.25 -39.75 -0.09
CA ASP A 864 6.77 -39.14 1.14
C ASP A 864 5.78 -40.08 1.82
N ILE A 865 6.30 -41.01 2.62
CA ILE A 865 5.53 -42.10 3.23
C ILE A 865 5.28 -41.76 4.69
N SER A 866 4.03 -41.89 5.12
CA SER A 866 3.56 -41.66 6.48
C SER A 866 3.23 -42.98 7.20
N ASP A 867 2.76 -44.00 6.48
CA ASP A 867 2.42 -45.33 7.00
C ASP A 867 3.01 -46.44 6.09
N PRO A 868 4.31 -46.76 6.25
CA PRO A 868 4.95 -47.77 5.42
C PRO A 868 4.37 -49.18 5.65
N ALA A 869 3.90 -49.48 6.87
CA ALA A 869 3.29 -50.77 7.20
C ALA A 869 1.97 -51.01 6.46
N LYS A 870 1.14 -49.97 6.29
CA LYS A 870 -0.05 -50.04 5.45
C LYS A 870 0.29 -50.31 3.99
N ILE A 871 1.29 -49.63 3.44
CA ILE A 871 1.71 -49.82 2.05
C ILE A 871 2.17 -51.27 1.82
N VAL A 872 3.01 -51.81 2.72
CA VAL A 872 3.48 -53.21 2.64
C VAL A 872 2.30 -54.19 2.65
N ARG A 873 1.31 -53.99 3.54
CA ARG A 873 0.11 -54.84 3.60
C ARG A 873 -0.68 -54.83 2.29
N VAL A 874 -0.90 -53.64 1.72
CA VAL A 874 -1.66 -53.48 0.46
C VAL A 874 -0.90 -54.06 -0.74
N LEU A 875 0.41 -53.83 -0.83
CA LEU A 875 1.23 -54.41 -1.90
C LEU A 875 1.26 -55.94 -1.83
N THR A 876 1.34 -56.50 -0.61
CA THR A 876 1.31 -57.94 -0.39
C THR A 876 -0.05 -58.53 -0.76
N SER A 877 -1.16 -57.87 -0.40
CA SER A 877 -2.51 -58.36 -0.75
C SER A 877 -2.81 -58.31 -2.26
N LEU A 878 -2.16 -57.41 -3.01
CA LEU A 878 -2.32 -57.28 -4.46
C LEU A 878 -1.30 -58.08 -5.28
N GLN A 879 -0.36 -58.76 -4.62
CA GLN A 879 0.73 -59.48 -5.29
C GLN A 879 0.23 -60.50 -6.32
N ASP A 880 -0.82 -61.27 -5.97
CA ASP A 880 -1.37 -62.28 -6.87
C ASP A 880 -2.09 -61.63 -8.05
N SER A 881 -2.86 -60.57 -7.82
CA SER A 881 -3.51 -59.80 -8.90
C SER A 881 -2.49 -59.17 -9.88
N PHE A 882 -1.33 -58.73 -9.38
CA PHE A 882 -0.25 -58.23 -10.24
C PHE A 882 0.36 -59.34 -11.09
N LYS A 883 0.56 -60.54 -10.52
CA LYS A 883 1.08 -61.72 -11.24
C LYS A 883 0.09 -62.22 -12.28
N GLU A 884 -1.19 -62.33 -11.94
CA GLU A 884 -2.26 -62.76 -12.85
C GLU A 884 -2.35 -61.87 -14.09
N LYS A 885 -2.18 -60.56 -13.91
CA LYS A 885 -2.19 -59.57 -15.00
C LYS A 885 -0.82 -59.40 -15.67
N ASN A 886 0.20 -60.15 -15.27
CA ASN A 886 1.57 -60.09 -15.78
C ASN A 886 2.15 -58.66 -15.77
N LEU A 887 1.97 -57.94 -14.67
CA LEU A 887 2.37 -56.53 -14.58
C LEU A 887 3.90 -56.39 -14.36
N PRO A 888 4.58 -55.41 -14.99
CA PRO A 888 6.03 -55.27 -14.86
C PRO A 888 6.51 -54.91 -13.44
N VAL A 889 5.61 -54.41 -12.58
CA VAL A 889 5.90 -54.13 -11.16
C VAL A 889 6.33 -55.37 -10.40
N CYS A 890 5.91 -56.57 -10.82
CA CYS A 890 6.29 -57.83 -10.16
C CYS A 890 7.81 -58.03 -10.09
N ASN A 891 8.57 -57.46 -11.04
CA ASN A 891 10.03 -57.58 -11.10
C ASN A 891 10.75 -56.78 -10.00
N ILE A 892 10.08 -55.79 -9.39
CA ILE A 892 10.65 -54.90 -8.37
C ILE A 892 9.87 -54.94 -7.05
N LEU A 893 8.82 -55.76 -6.97
CA LEU A 893 7.89 -55.77 -5.84
C LEU A 893 8.57 -56.21 -4.54
N GLU A 894 9.44 -57.21 -4.59
CA GLU A 894 10.17 -57.71 -3.42
C GLU A 894 11.14 -56.65 -2.86
N GLU A 895 11.95 -56.04 -3.73
CA GLU A 895 12.84 -54.92 -3.36
C GLU A 895 12.05 -53.72 -2.82
N THR A 896 10.88 -53.42 -3.42
CA THR A 896 9.99 -52.36 -2.98
C THR A 896 9.46 -52.62 -1.57
N VAL A 897 8.96 -53.84 -1.31
CA VAL A 897 8.44 -54.23 0.01
C VAL A 897 9.55 -54.20 1.06
N GLN A 898 10.73 -54.73 0.75
CA GLN A 898 11.88 -54.71 1.67
C GLN A 898 12.30 -53.27 2.01
N TYR A 899 12.41 -52.39 1.01
CA TYR A 899 12.75 -50.99 1.24
C TYR A 899 11.69 -50.28 2.09
N ILE A 900 10.41 -50.39 1.74
CA ILE A 900 9.33 -49.70 2.47
C ILE A 900 9.22 -50.25 3.90
N ALA A 901 9.38 -51.55 4.10
CA ALA A 901 9.44 -52.14 5.44
C ALA A 901 10.60 -51.59 6.27
N SER A 902 11.76 -51.33 5.65
CA SER A 902 12.91 -50.72 6.34
C SER A 902 12.66 -49.29 6.83
N LEU A 903 11.67 -48.58 6.27
CA LEU A 903 11.26 -47.25 6.74
C LEU A 903 10.39 -47.31 8.01
N SER A 904 9.89 -48.50 8.38
CA SER A 904 9.16 -48.72 9.64
C SER A 904 10.06 -49.13 10.81
N ALA A 905 11.33 -49.43 10.53
CA ALA A 905 12.37 -49.73 11.52
C ALA A 905 13.12 -48.46 11.90
#